data_AF-A0A9J7HUA3-F1
#
_entry.id   AF-A0A9J7HUA3-F1
#
_cell.length_a   1.000
_cell.length_b   1.000
_cell.length_c   1.000
_cell.angle_alpha   90.00
_cell.angle_beta   90.00
_cell.angle_gamma   90.00
#
_symmetry.space_group_name_H-M   'P 1'
#
loop_
_entity.id
_entity.type
_entity.pdbx_description
1 polymer ?
#
loop_
_entity_poly.entity_id
_entity_poly.type
_entity_poly.pdbx_seq_one_letter_code
_entity_poly.pdbx_strand_id
1 'polypeptide(L)'
;MRKEVSIDSSHLNHTVSSIFVILLFIFLSCFSCFFPDITPHIPLLTERVGLRWRDLAGRLGFSTDDIDGIVSGVRYHDDQSYCTAMLEQWQQRGEGEGILKLQLMEAALSDMGLEDIVHVIHERLDRLVAGLEALVKTQEFITDNMDKDTIVRFTEMRGRSVKQASSSELLMHELVDCIKTPEDYDYLLQLLEESGQHYLLKEIKTFEPKTSHKEPKVVPLKRRPHHRATVDADESTAKETSTVIIATPSTTMAQSVSSNSAQIVSSKQKVKLMFVGQTGSGKTSLCLTMIGGKAHTEDESDRTIGVDIRSYIDQTHGVEYKIYDFGGHDVYHYTHRFFLTHLGLYLLCIDLPGYTSGEFQERVGKWMTSISSHVTKPSLIVVGTKSDEGDVMEKIALLEKDIKSAETAVRQALEKEISRCQETLDSREQGLGLRGKDDHFVGLSREEVLDKQTSLQKLLEGRPGNLIDVHILPVSSKRNEGIDVLRAKMAEIVQERIGVSNSRQLPQSWSDFDNLIKQVTSESYLDLTECKQRGNDVGMDNTDVLNALEYLHVTGEILFYRHIQGMEDKVFQDPSIILKLFKQLFRHDMAQHLQKEENLMPTDRQQFLEEGVVSEEFVDAVLPEEAESFQLLLPLMKHFGLCFNRTVTMMANLPIANEDEIAAHWSDTVQEGTKEVKLIMKSLDVNSGHPVGLGESLACRMVLMSEEGRRLVKRNAVINRMGMMDVMYRRLNNEKEKRTQQVRTSDKVVDEIYLRADNKEAWRGMKELVKKIKPCLEEYQARLSEDSVTVTGEKKLESIPLEALHKHTGEDLDKIFLGEWAESAGSQVYPVLTK
;
A
#
# COMPACT_ATOMS: atom_id res chain seq x y z
N MET A 1 3.82 57.34 -17.22
CA MET A 1 2.71 58.19 -16.73
C MET A 1 1.68 57.25 -16.10
N ARG A 2 1.82 56.93 -14.80
CA ARG A 2 0.87 57.36 -13.75
C ARG A 2 -0.53 57.76 -14.26
N LYS A 3 -1.50 56.87 -14.06
CA LYS A 3 -2.83 57.22 -13.53
C LYS A 3 -3.18 56.18 -12.48
N GLU A 4 -3.07 56.59 -11.23
CA GLU A 4 -3.64 55.93 -10.07
C GLU A 4 -5.17 55.94 -10.22
N VAL A 5 -5.80 54.77 -10.13
CA VAL A 5 -7.22 54.64 -9.80
C VAL A 5 -7.24 54.21 -8.35
N SER A 6 -7.62 55.13 -7.46
CA SER A 6 -7.87 54.84 -6.05
C SER A 6 -9.14 54.01 -5.96
N ILE A 7 -9.00 52.74 -5.58
CA ILE A 7 -10.13 51.91 -5.16
C ILE A 7 -10.37 52.21 -3.68
N ASP A 8 -11.55 52.74 -3.39
CA ASP A 8 -12.01 53.13 -2.07
C ASP A 8 -12.18 51.86 -1.19
N SER A 9 -11.48 51.81 -0.05
CA SER A 9 -11.23 50.61 0.74
C SER A 9 -12.36 50.24 1.73
N SER A 10 -13.61 50.62 1.45
CA SER A 10 -14.72 50.49 2.41
C SER A 10 -15.67 49.30 2.17
N HIS A 11 -15.43 48.43 1.19
CA HIS A 11 -16.28 47.25 0.92
C HIS A 11 -15.64 45.88 1.22
N LEU A 12 -14.47 45.83 1.88
CA LEU A 12 -13.71 44.59 2.08
C LEU A 12 -14.09 43.79 3.36
N ASN A 13 -15.38 43.58 3.64
CA ASN A 13 -15.86 42.83 4.82
C ASN A 13 -16.56 41.48 4.50
N HIS A 14 -16.25 40.87 3.35
CA HIS A 14 -16.54 39.45 3.05
C HIS A 14 -15.24 38.68 2.79
N THR A 15 -14.30 38.72 3.73
CA THR A 15 -12.88 38.40 3.47
C THR A 15 -12.42 36.98 3.84
N VAL A 16 -13.31 36.10 4.33
CA VAL A 16 -12.91 34.70 4.64
C VAL A 16 -13.16 33.76 3.45
N SER A 17 -14.19 33.99 2.63
CA SER A 17 -14.42 33.19 1.41
C SER A 17 -13.46 33.59 0.27
N SER A 18 -13.23 34.89 0.06
CA SER A 18 -12.40 35.35 -1.06
C SER A 18 -10.91 34.96 -0.96
N ILE A 19 -10.32 34.94 0.25
CA ILE A 19 -8.92 34.53 0.44
C ILE A 19 -8.77 33.01 0.27
N PHE A 20 -9.77 32.23 0.67
CA PHE A 20 -9.77 30.77 0.57
C PHE A 20 -9.95 30.31 -0.88
N VAL A 21 -10.84 30.98 -1.62
CA VAL A 21 -10.97 30.85 -3.08
C VAL A 21 -9.64 31.18 -3.74
N ILE A 22 -8.98 32.30 -3.40
CA ILE A 22 -7.66 32.68 -3.97
C ILE A 22 -6.57 31.65 -3.68
N LEU A 23 -6.51 31.07 -2.47
CA LEU A 23 -5.51 30.06 -2.09
C LEU A 23 -5.73 28.71 -2.81
N LEU A 24 -6.99 28.28 -2.95
CA LEU A 24 -7.34 27.10 -3.74
C LEU A 24 -7.14 27.34 -5.24
N PHE A 25 -7.33 28.58 -5.72
CA PHE A 25 -7.01 29.01 -7.09
C PHE A 25 -5.52 28.92 -7.40
N ILE A 26 -4.65 29.29 -6.45
CA ILE A 26 -3.20 29.10 -6.59
C ILE A 26 -2.87 27.60 -6.64
N PHE A 27 -3.58 26.77 -5.88
CA PHE A 27 -3.41 25.32 -5.89
C PHE A 27 -3.91 24.65 -7.19
N LEU A 28 -5.03 25.13 -7.74
CA LEU A 28 -5.63 24.67 -9.00
C LEU A 28 -4.97 25.28 -10.24
N SER A 29 -4.12 26.31 -10.10
CA SER A 29 -3.37 26.90 -11.22
C SER A 29 -2.35 25.96 -11.88
N CYS A 30 -2.09 24.80 -11.25
CA CYS A 30 -1.38 23.68 -11.85
C CYS A 30 -2.20 22.92 -12.92
N PHE A 31 -3.52 23.11 -12.97
CA PHE A 31 -4.42 22.60 -14.01
C PHE A 31 -4.64 23.70 -15.04
N SER A 32 -4.21 23.46 -16.27
CA SER A 32 -3.92 24.49 -17.28
C SER A 32 -5.12 25.29 -17.82
N CYS A 33 -6.32 25.20 -17.24
CA CYS A 33 -7.54 25.82 -17.77
C CYS A 33 -8.62 26.21 -16.72
N PHE A 34 -8.30 26.33 -15.43
CA PHE A 34 -9.30 26.74 -14.43
C PHE A 34 -9.37 28.27 -14.26
N PHE A 35 -9.98 28.96 -15.22
CA PHE A 35 -10.49 30.32 -15.00
C PHE A 35 -12.00 30.24 -14.82
N PRO A 36 -12.60 30.88 -13.79
CA PRO A 36 -14.03 30.89 -13.61
C PRO A 36 -14.62 31.72 -14.75
N ASP A 37 -15.23 31.04 -15.71
CA ASP A 37 -15.98 31.64 -16.79
C ASP A 37 -17.42 31.90 -16.31
N ILE A 38 -18.04 33.00 -16.75
CA ILE A 38 -19.45 33.27 -16.46
C ILE A 38 -20.41 32.37 -17.26
N THR A 39 -19.91 31.71 -18.31
CA THR A 39 -20.66 30.85 -19.23
C THR A 39 -21.59 29.86 -18.53
N PRO A 40 -21.16 29.14 -17.48
CA PRO A 40 -22.03 28.20 -16.77
C PRO A 40 -23.15 28.88 -15.97
N HIS A 41 -23.04 30.19 -15.71
CA HIS A 41 -24.04 31.00 -15.01
C HIS A 41 -24.96 31.78 -15.96
N ILE A 42 -24.67 31.80 -17.27
CA ILE A 42 -25.48 32.53 -18.28
C ILE A 42 -26.96 32.12 -18.24
N PRO A 43 -27.35 30.83 -18.18
CA PRO A 43 -28.77 30.46 -18.14
C PRO A 43 -29.50 31.04 -16.91
N LEU A 44 -28.88 30.97 -15.73
CA LEU A 44 -29.41 31.51 -14.49
C LEU A 44 -29.54 33.05 -14.57
N LEU A 45 -28.51 33.71 -15.08
CA LEU A 45 -28.49 35.16 -15.25
C LEU A 45 -29.57 35.60 -16.24
N THR A 46 -29.69 34.92 -17.38
CA THR A 46 -30.71 35.21 -18.38
C THR A 46 -32.13 35.05 -17.83
N GLU A 47 -32.39 33.99 -17.07
CA GLU A 47 -33.70 33.76 -16.46
C GLU A 47 -34.08 34.88 -15.47
N ARG A 48 -33.12 35.30 -14.63
CA ARG A 48 -33.36 36.20 -13.49
C ARG A 48 -33.21 37.68 -13.83
N VAL A 49 -32.36 38.04 -14.78
CA VAL A 49 -32.17 39.41 -15.27
C VAL A 49 -33.26 39.77 -16.27
N GLY A 50 -33.61 38.85 -17.18
CA GLY A 50 -34.73 38.96 -18.10
C GLY A 50 -34.86 40.34 -18.75
N LEU A 51 -35.96 41.05 -18.45
CA LEU A 51 -36.30 42.37 -19.01
C LEU A 51 -35.27 43.48 -18.72
N ARG A 52 -34.39 43.28 -17.73
CA ARG A 52 -33.40 44.28 -17.27
C ARG A 52 -32.04 44.13 -17.95
N TRP A 53 -31.93 43.31 -18.99
CA TRP A 53 -30.66 43.02 -19.65
C TRP A 53 -29.99 44.27 -20.24
N ARG A 54 -30.74 45.28 -20.69
CA ARG A 54 -30.20 46.56 -21.17
C ARG A 54 -29.50 47.35 -20.06
N ASP A 55 -30.07 47.34 -18.85
CA ASP A 55 -29.48 47.98 -17.67
C ASP A 55 -28.18 47.27 -17.26
N LEU A 56 -28.18 45.93 -17.35
CA LEU A 56 -26.99 45.13 -17.11
C LEU A 56 -25.91 45.41 -18.15
N ALA A 57 -26.28 45.45 -19.44
CA ALA A 57 -25.36 45.74 -20.54
C ALA A 57 -24.67 47.11 -20.36
N GLY A 58 -25.42 48.14 -19.98
CA GLY A 58 -24.85 49.47 -19.69
C GLY A 58 -23.85 49.45 -18.53
N ARG A 59 -24.13 48.71 -17.45
CA ARG A 59 -23.22 48.55 -16.30
C ARG A 59 -21.98 47.71 -16.63
N LEU A 60 -22.10 46.76 -17.56
CA LEU A 60 -20.98 45.95 -18.07
C LEU A 60 -20.16 46.67 -19.16
N GLY A 61 -20.50 47.93 -19.47
CA GLY A 61 -19.72 48.79 -20.36
C GLY A 61 -20.10 48.73 -21.85
N PHE A 62 -21.27 48.21 -22.20
CA PHE A 62 -21.77 48.27 -23.58
C PHE A 62 -22.26 49.69 -23.92
N SER A 63 -21.91 50.16 -25.12
CA SER A 63 -22.46 51.40 -25.67
C SER A 63 -23.90 51.20 -26.17
N THR A 64 -24.63 52.29 -26.39
CA THR A 64 -25.98 52.22 -26.98
C THR A 64 -25.97 51.57 -28.36
N ASP A 65 -24.93 51.83 -29.16
CA ASP A 65 -24.76 51.26 -30.50
C ASP A 65 -24.50 49.74 -30.43
N ASP A 66 -23.79 49.27 -29.40
CA ASP A 66 -23.58 47.84 -29.17
C ASP A 66 -24.88 47.11 -28.81
N ILE A 67 -25.67 47.72 -27.92
CA ILE A 67 -26.96 47.18 -27.47
C ILE A 67 -27.92 47.08 -28.65
N ASP A 68 -28.02 48.13 -29.47
CA ASP A 68 -28.89 48.14 -30.65
C ASP A 68 -28.36 47.17 -31.74
N GLY A 69 -27.04 47.00 -31.84
CA GLY A 69 -26.40 45.98 -32.66
C GLY A 69 -26.84 44.56 -32.30
N ILE A 70 -26.83 44.21 -31.01
CA ILE A 70 -27.32 42.91 -30.52
C ILE A 70 -28.80 42.69 -30.87
N VAL A 71 -29.63 43.72 -30.66
CA VAL A 71 -31.07 43.64 -30.96
C VAL A 71 -31.35 43.43 -32.44
N SER A 72 -30.53 44.04 -33.31
CA SER A 72 -30.65 43.90 -34.76
C SER A 72 -30.09 42.58 -35.32
N GLY A 73 -29.17 41.93 -34.60
CA GLY A 73 -28.44 40.74 -35.04
C GLY A 73 -29.09 39.40 -34.67
N VAL A 74 -29.93 39.35 -33.63
CA VAL A 74 -30.55 38.11 -33.13
C VAL A 74 -31.91 37.88 -33.79
N ARG A 75 -32.15 36.66 -34.31
CA ARG A 75 -33.40 36.28 -35.02
C ARG A 75 -34.63 36.14 -34.11
N TYR A 76 -34.44 36.10 -32.79
CA TYR A 76 -35.47 35.91 -31.78
C TYR A 76 -35.76 37.23 -31.05
N HIS A 77 -37.03 37.52 -30.78
CA HIS A 77 -37.50 38.80 -30.22
C HIS A 77 -37.96 38.66 -28.77
N ASP A 78 -37.13 38.04 -27.92
CA ASP A 78 -37.37 38.01 -26.48
C ASP A 78 -36.15 38.51 -25.69
N ASP A 79 -36.43 39.12 -24.54
CA ASP A 79 -35.41 39.73 -23.70
C ASP A 79 -34.40 38.73 -23.13
N GLN A 80 -34.77 37.46 -23.03
CA GLN A 80 -33.87 36.39 -22.60
C GLN A 80 -32.80 36.09 -23.66
N SER A 81 -33.20 35.99 -24.93
CA SER A 81 -32.30 35.78 -26.07
C SER A 81 -31.34 36.95 -26.23
N TYR A 82 -31.80 38.19 -26.02
CA TYR A 82 -30.93 39.37 -26.01
C TYR A 82 -29.97 39.38 -24.83
N CYS A 83 -30.41 38.97 -23.63
CA CYS A 83 -29.55 38.82 -22.46
C CYS A 83 -28.46 37.78 -22.68
N THR A 84 -28.81 36.60 -23.20
CA THR A 84 -27.84 35.53 -23.52
C THR A 84 -26.81 36.00 -24.54
N ALA A 85 -27.26 36.58 -25.66
CA ALA A 85 -26.35 37.09 -26.69
C ALA A 85 -25.43 38.21 -26.15
N MET A 86 -25.94 39.07 -25.27
CA MET A 86 -25.15 40.11 -24.61
C MET A 86 -24.08 39.50 -23.69
N LEU A 87 -24.45 38.53 -22.84
CA LEU A 87 -23.51 37.88 -21.93
C LEU A 87 -22.44 37.07 -22.68
N GLU A 88 -22.82 36.38 -23.76
CA GLU A 88 -21.88 35.68 -24.65
C GLU A 88 -20.92 36.65 -25.33
N GLN A 89 -21.43 37.78 -25.84
CA GLN A 89 -20.58 38.80 -26.46
C GLN A 89 -19.69 39.49 -25.44
N TRP A 90 -20.17 39.70 -24.21
CA TRP A 90 -19.40 40.29 -23.12
C TRP A 90 -18.26 39.37 -22.70
N GLN A 91 -18.52 38.07 -22.64
CA GLN A 91 -17.50 37.06 -22.36
C GLN A 91 -16.37 37.09 -23.42
N GLN A 92 -16.71 37.36 -24.68
CA GLN A 92 -15.75 37.46 -25.79
C GLN A 92 -15.03 38.83 -25.89
N ARG A 93 -15.51 39.88 -25.21
CA ARG A 93 -14.89 41.23 -25.24
C ARG A 93 -13.73 41.30 -24.24
N GLY A 94 -12.50 41.45 -24.74
CA GLY A 94 -11.31 41.93 -24.01
C GLY A 94 -10.47 40.90 -23.24
N GLU A 95 -9.15 41.13 -23.24
CA GLU A 95 -8.10 40.39 -22.52
C GLU A 95 -8.19 40.66 -21.01
N GLY A 96 -8.69 39.69 -20.23
CA GLY A 96 -8.73 39.75 -18.76
C GLY A 96 -9.09 38.40 -18.16
N GLU A 97 -8.45 38.03 -17.03
CA GLU A 97 -8.67 36.76 -16.32
C GLU A 97 -10.10 36.65 -15.79
N GLY A 98 -10.70 35.45 -15.85
CA GLY A 98 -12.13 35.20 -15.56
C GLY A 98 -12.63 35.71 -14.20
N ILE A 99 -11.74 35.78 -13.19
CA ILE A 99 -12.06 36.30 -11.85
C ILE A 99 -12.49 37.78 -11.89
N LEU A 100 -11.82 38.59 -12.71
CA LEU A 100 -12.14 40.02 -12.83
C LEU A 100 -13.50 40.23 -13.50
N LYS A 101 -13.88 39.35 -14.44
CA LYS A 101 -15.21 39.36 -15.06
C LYS A 101 -16.28 38.95 -14.04
N LEU A 102 -16.06 37.89 -13.26
CA LEU A 102 -17.03 37.50 -12.23
C LEU A 102 -17.25 38.63 -11.20
N GLN A 103 -16.19 39.28 -10.72
CA GLN A 103 -16.29 40.42 -9.81
C GLN A 103 -17.02 41.62 -10.42
N LEU A 104 -16.79 41.93 -11.71
CA LEU A 104 -17.50 43.01 -12.40
C LEU A 104 -19.00 42.68 -12.55
N MET A 105 -19.33 41.42 -12.83
CA MET A 105 -20.71 40.94 -12.90
C MET A 105 -21.40 41.05 -11.54
N GLU A 106 -20.76 40.60 -10.46
CA GLU A 106 -21.29 40.70 -9.10
C GLU A 106 -21.53 42.14 -8.66
N ALA A 107 -20.59 43.04 -8.97
CA ALA A 107 -20.74 44.47 -8.72
C ALA A 107 -21.91 45.05 -9.52
N ALA A 108 -22.03 44.71 -10.81
CA ALA A 108 -23.13 45.17 -11.66
C ALA A 108 -24.48 44.68 -11.15
N LEU A 109 -24.60 43.40 -10.74
CA LEU A 109 -25.82 42.82 -10.19
C LEU A 109 -26.20 43.42 -8.83
N SER A 110 -25.21 43.66 -7.97
CA SER A 110 -25.41 44.33 -6.67
C SER A 110 -25.93 45.76 -6.86
N ASP A 111 -25.35 46.51 -7.81
CA ASP A 111 -25.82 47.85 -8.18
C ASP A 111 -27.23 47.85 -8.81
N MET A 112 -27.66 46.72 -9.38
CA MET A 112 -29.03 46.51 -9.87
C MET A 112 -30.01 46.14 -8.74
N GLY A 113 -29.54 45.95 -7.50
CA GLY A 113 -30.32 45.44 -6.37
C GLY A 113 -30.67 43.96 -6.46
N LEU A 114 -29.86 43.17 -7.17
CA LEU A 114 -30.04 41.72 -7.39
C LEU A 114 -29.08 40.90 -6.53
N GLU A 115 -28.98 41.23 -5.24
CA GLU A 115 -28.09 40.54 -4.27
C GLU A 115 -28.47 39.06 -4.07
N ASP A 116 -29.73 38.70 -4.31
CA ASP A 116 -30.22 37.33 -4.28
C ASP A 116 -29.57 36.46 -5.36
N ILE A 117 -29.34 37.02 -6.56
CA ILE A 117 -28.65 36.32 -7.64
C ILE A 117 -27.17 36.13 -7.30
N VAL A 118 -26.52 37.15 -6.72
CA VAL A 118 -25.13 37.07 -6.28
C VAL A 118 -24.96 35.98 -5.22
N HIS A 119 -25.89 35.88 -4.26
CA HIS A 119 -25.88 34.81 -3.26
C HIS A 119 -26.00 33.41 -3.88
N VAL A 120 -26.90 33.23 -4.85
CA VAL A 120 -27.06 31.94 -5.54
C VAL A 120 -25.81 31.55 -6.35
N ILE A 121 -25.13 32.53 -6.95
CA ILE A 121 -23.86 32.29 -7.66
C ILE A 121 -22.78 31.82 -6.68
N HIS A 122 -22.62 32.49 -5.54
CA HIS A 122 -21.67 32.08 -4.51
C HIS A 122 -21.96 30.69 -3.95
N GLU A 123 -23.22 30.38 -3.65
CA GLU A 123 -23.61 29.05 -3.14
C GLU A 123 -23.31 27.93 -4.14
N ARG A 124 -23.56 28.17 -5.44
CA ARG A 124 -23.20 27.22 -6.50
C ARG A 124 -21.69 27.07 -6.65
N LEU A 125 -20.93 28.15 -6.51
CA LEU A 125 -19.47 28.12 -6.59
C LEU A 125 -18.86 27.38 -5.41
N ASP A 126 -19.34 27.63 -4.19
CA ASP A 126 -18.90 26.94 -2.97
C ASP A 126 -19.15 25.43 -3.07
N ARG A 127 -20.31 25.02 -3.59
CA ARG A 127 -20.64 23.60 -3.81
C ARG A 127 -19.73 22.95 -4.86
N LEU A 128 -19.48 23.64 -5.97
CA LEU A 128 -18.57 23.16 -7.01
C LEU A 128 -17.14 23.00 -6.47
N VAL A 129 -16.67 23.99 -5.73
CA VAL A 129 -15.35 24.00 -5.10
C VAL A 129 -15.21 22.85 -4.12
N ALA A 130 -16.22 22.61 -3.28
CA ALA A 130 -16.24 21.48 -2.35
C ALA A 130 -16.16 20.13 -3.08
N GLY A 131 -16.90 19.96 -4.17
CA GLY A 131 -16.87 18.73 -4.98
C GLY A 131 -15.53 18.51 -5.68
N LEU A 132 -14.94 19.56 -6.25
CA LEU A 132 -13.61 19.50 -6.87
C LEU A 132 -12.51 19.23 -5.85
N GLU A 133 -12.60 19.81 -4.64
CA GLU A 133 -11.68 19.53 -3.54
C GLU A 133 -11.73 18.06 -3.12
N ALA A 134 -12.94 17.49 -3.03
CA ALA A 134 -13.10 16.06 -2.76
C ALA A 134 -12.42 15.22 -3.83
N LEU A 135 -12.63 15.53 -5.13
CA LEU A 135 -11.98 14.81 -6.24
C LEU A 135 -10.46 14.90 -6.20
N VAL A 136 -9.89 16.08 -5.93
CA VAL A 136 -8.44 16.29 -5.84
C VAL A 136 -7.86 15.53 -4.65
N LYS A 137 -8.52 15.54 -3.48
CA LYS A 137 -8.09 14.76 -2.31
C LYS A 137 -8.13 13.26 -2.57
N THR A 138 -9.09 12.80 -3.36
CA THR A 138 -9.21 11.39 -3.77
C THR A 138 -8.48 11.07 -5.07
N GLN A 139 -7.65 11.98 -5.60
CA GLN A 139 -7.11 11.87 -6.96
C GLN A 139 -6.35 10.57 -7.19
N GLU A 140 -5.44 10.18 -6.29
CA GLU A 140 -4.68 8.93 -6.43
C GLU A 140 -5.61 7.71 -6.36
N PHE A 141 -6.57 7.71 -5.45
CA PHE A 141 -7.56 6.63 -5.34
C PHE A 141 -8.44 6.51 -6.58
N ILE A 142 -8.93 7.63 -7.11
CA ILE A 142 -9.70 7.65 -8.35
C ILE A 142 -8.82 7.16 -9.52
N THR A 143 -7.58 7.63 -9.60
CA THR A 143 -6.61 7.27 -10.66
C THR A 143 -6.35 5.76 -10.70
N ASP A 144 -6.27 5.13 -9.53
CA ASP A 144 -5.95 3.70 -9.39
C ASP A 144 -7.17 2.78 -9.52
N ASN A 145 -8.38 3.32 -9.36
CA ASN A 145 -9.57 2.50 -9.22
C ASN A 145 -10.70 2.82 -10.22
N MET A 146 -10.74 4.02 -10.80
CA MET A 146 -11.80 4.42 -11.73
C MET A 146 -11.65 3.79 -13.11
N ASP A 147 -12.74 3.21 -13.61
CA ASP A 147 -12.74 2.57 -14.93
C ASP A 147 -12.63 3.60 -16.07
N LYS A 148 -11.72 3.32 -17.01
CA LYS A 148 -11.44 4.20 -18.15
C LYS A 148 -12.67 4.45 -19.03
N ASP A 149 -13.59 3.49 -19.16
CA ASP A 149 -14.81 3.65 -19.98
C ASP A 149 -15.73 4.73 -19.40
N THR A 150 -15.76 4.85 -18.07
CA THR A 150 -16.54 5.87 -17.36
C THR A 150 -16.00 7.27 -17.62
N ILE A 151 -14.67 7.43 -17.64
CA ILE A 151 -14.01 8.70 -17.98
C ILE A 151 -14.28 9.07 -19.44
N VAL A 152 -14.11 8.11 -20.35
CA VAL A 152 -14.34 8.34 -21.79
C VAL A 152 -15.78 8.76 -22.03
N ARG A 153 -16.76 8.07 -21.45
CA ARG A 153 -18.18 8.46 -21.55
C ARG A 153 -18.43 9.87 -21.02
N PHE A 154 -17.90 10.20 -19.83
CA PHE A 154 -18.07 11.51 -19.22
C PHE A 154 -17.45 12.62 -20.08
N THR A 155 -16.22 12.41 -20.56
CA THR A 155 -15.46 13.40 -21.36
C THR A 155 -16.01 13.57 -22.78
N GLU A 156 -16.42 12.48 -23.45
CA GLU A 156 -17.02 12.51 -24.79
C GLU A 156 -18.35 13.28 -24.80
N MET A 157 -19.19 13.09 -23.78
CA MET A 157 -20.43 13.86 -23.64
C MET A 157 -20.21 15.35 -23.37
N ARG A 158 -19.03 15.72 -22.88
CA ARG A 158 -18.60 17.12 -22.70
C ARG A 158 -17.84 17.67 -23.90
N GLY A 159 -17.84 16.94 -25.03
CA GLY A 159 -17.27 17.39 -26.30
C GLY A 159 -15.75 17.34 -26.35
N ARG A 160 -15.09 16.63 -25.41
CA ARG A 160 -13.65 16.35 -25.46
C ARG A 160 -13.42 14.92 -25.94
N SER A 161 -12.57 14.76 -26.96
CA SER A 161 -12.23 13.45 -27.52
C SER A 161 -10.95 12.90 -26.87
N VAL A 162 -11.09 12.07 -25.84
CA VAL A 162 -9.96 11.40 -25.17
C VAL A 162 -9.57 10.15 -25.98
N LYS A 163 -8.97 10.35 -27.15
CA LYS A 163 -8.57 9.20 -28.01
C LYS A 163 -7.18 8.63 -27.69
N GLN A 164 -6.35 9.30 -26.90
CA GLN A 164 -4.95 8.89 -26.64
C GLN A 164 -4.34 9.45 -25.33
N ALA A 165 -5.03 9.37 -24.19
CA ALA A 165 -4.37 9.70 -22.91
C ALA A 165 -3.53 8.49 -22.45
N SER A 166 -2.20 8.62 -22.48
CA SER A 166 -1.24 7.54 -22.19
C SER A 166 -0.83 7.43 -20.72
N SER A 167 -1.33 8.28 -19.81
CA SER A 167 -1.04 8.20 -18.37
C SER A 167 -2.28 8.50 -17.52
N SER A 168 -2.36 7.86 -16.36
CA SER A 168 -3.47 8.00 -15.43
C SER A 168 -3.57 9.42 -14.81
N GLU A 169 -2.45 10.15 -14.70
CA GLU A 169 -2.42 11.56 -14.28
C GLU A 169 -3.07 12.52 -15.30
N LEU A 170 -2.91 12.26 -16.60
CA LEU A 170 -3.54 13.07 -17.66
C LEU A 170 -5.06 12.92 -17.66
N LEU A 171 -5.57 11.74 -17.29
CA LEU A 171 -7.00 11.46 -17.22
C LEU A 171 -7.70 12.25 -16.10
N MET A 172 -7.06 12.40 -14.94
CA MET A 172 -7.59 13.22 -13.85
C MET A 172 -7.62 14.70 -14.18
N HIS A 173 -6.59 15.18 -14.88
CA HIS A 173 -6.59 16.56 -15.38
C HIS A 173 -7.75 16.79 -16.36
N GLU A 174 -8.01 15.86 -17.28
CA GLU A 174 -9.14 15.97 -18.23
C GLU A 174 -10.50 15.89 -17.54
N LEU A 175 -10.63 15.03 -16.51
CA LEU A 175 -11.86 14.88 -15.74
C LEU A 175 -12.20 16.15 -14.95
N VAL A 176 -11.24 16.68 -14.19
CA VAL A 176 -11.40 17.94 -13.43
C VAL A 176 -11.69 19.11 -14.37
N ASP A 177 -11.05 19.14 -15.54
CA ASP A 177 -11.31 20.15 -16.56
C ASP A 177 -12.75 20.13 -17.10
N CYS A 178 -13.39 18.95 -17.16
CA CYS A 178 -14.75 18.79 -17.69
C CYS A 178 -15.85 19.19 -16.69
N ILE A 179 -15.50 19.37 -15.41
CA ILE A 179 -16.43 19.75 -14.35
C ILE A 179 -16.43 21.27 -14.20
N LYS A 180 -17.46 21.94 -14.73
CA LYS A 180 -17.59 23.41 -14.70
C LYS A 180 -18.78 23.89 -13.86
N THR A 181 -19.70 23.00 -13.51
CA THR A 181 -20.89 23.29 -12.71
C THR A 181 -21.11 22.22 -11.64
N PRO A 182 -21.87 22.54 -10.56
CA PRO A 182 -22.32 21.53 -9.60
C PRO A 182 -23.06 20.37 -10.26
N GLU A 183 -23.82 20.63 -11.34
CA GLU A 183 -24.53 19.60 -12.08
C GLU A 183 -23.59 18.67 -12.85
N ASP A 184 -22.44 19.16 -13.32
CA ASP A 184 -21.41 18.29 -13.94
C ASP A 184 -20.79 17.35 -12.92
N TYR A 185 -20.57 17.86 -11.70
CA TYR A 185 -20.08 17.08 -10.58
C TYR A 185 -21.10 16.01 -10.15
N ASP A 186 -22.36 16.41 -9.93
CA ASP A 186 -23.45 15.47 -9.59
C ASP A 186 -23.62 14.39 -10.66
N TYR A 187 -23.49 14.77 -11.93
CA TYR A 187 -23.58 13.83 -13.04
C TYR A 187 -22.43 12.82 -13.06
N LEU A 188 -21.21 13.25 -12.76
CA LEU A 188 -20.09 12.32 -12.57
C LEU A 188 -20.40 11.31 -11.46
N LEU A 189 -20.92 11.78 -10.32
CA LEU A 189 -21.31 10.89 -9.21
C LEU A 189 -22.39 9.89 -9.62
N GLN A 190 -23.40 10.34 -10.37
CA GLN A 190 -24.44 9.47 -10.93
C GLN A 190 -23.85 8.44 -11.90
N LEU A 191 -22.92 8.84 -12.76
CA LEU A 191 -22.29 7.93 -13.71
C LEU A 191 -21.43 6.86 -12.98
N LEU A 192 -20.77 7.24 -11.88
CA LEU A 192 -20.07 6.29 -11.02
C LEU A 192 -21.04 5.28 -10.37
N GLU A 193 -22.21 5.73 -9.94
CA GLU A 193 -23.28 4.86 -9.41
C GLU A 193 -23.82 3.90 -10.48
N GLU A 194 -24.18 4.42 -11.66
CA GLU A 194 -24.68 3.63 -12.79
C GLU A 194 -23.66 2.62 -13.35
N SER A 195 -22.36 2.92 -13.22
CA SER A 195 -21.27 2.01 -13.63
C SER A 195 -20.89 0.99 -12.56
N GLY A 196 -21.61 0.95 -11.42
CA GLY A 196 -21.33 0.00 -10.34
C GLY A 196 -20.13 0.38 -9.47
N GLN A 197 -19.60 1.59 -9.58
CA GLN A 197 -18.41 2.06 -8.86
C GLN A 197 -18.77 2.78 -7.55
N HIS A 198 -19.70 2.20 -6.78
CA HIS A 198 -20.24 2.76 -5.54
C HIS A 198 -19.17 3.02 -4.47
N TYR A 199 -18.08 2.24 -4.48
CA TYR A 199 -16.96 2.43 -3.55
C TYR A 199 -16.17 3.72 -3.84
N LEU A 200 -16.03 4.14 -5.11
CA LEU A 200 -15.43 5.43 -5.48
C LEU A 200 -16.32 6.58 -5.01
N LEU A 201 -17.64 6.44 -5.21
CA LEU A 201 -18.62 7.41 -4.74
C LEU A 201 -18.54 7.59 -3.22
N LYS A 202 -18.41 6.49 -2.47
CA LYS A 202 -18.27 6.52 -1.00
C LYS A 202 -16.96 7.21 -0.58
N GLU A 203 -15.86 6.94 -1.27
CA GLU A 203 -14.58 7.59 -1.00
C GLU A 203 -14.67 9.10 -1.25
N ILE A 204 -15.17 9.51 -2.42
CA ILE A 204 -15.35 10.94 -2.78
C ILE A 204 -16.22 11.65 -1.74
N LYS A 205 -17.36 11.04 -1.36
CA LYS A 205 -18.28 11.58 -0.34
C LYS A 205 -17.68 11.65 1.06
N THR A 206 -16.64 10.87 1.37
CA THR A 206 -15.95 10.95 2.67
C THR A 206 -15.18 12.26 2.81
N PHE A 207 -14.71 12.81 1.70
CA PHE A 207 -13.96 14.07 1.65
C PHE A 207 -14.83 15.28 1.28
N GLU A 208 -16.13 15.09 0.99
CA GLU A 208 -17.08 16.19 0.87
C GLU A 208 -17.31 16.83 2.25
N PRO A 209 -17.17 18.16 2.38
CA PRO A 209 -17.51 18.85 3.61
C PRO A 209 -19.00 18.66 3.90
N LYS A 210 -19.32 18.13 5.10
CA LYS A 210 -20.71 17.99 5.59
C LYS A 210 -21.33 19.38 5.73
N THR A 211 -21.96 19.88 4.68
CA THR A 211 -22.62 21.18 4.72
C THR A 211 -23.95 21.07 5.48
N SER A 212 -24.11 21.87 6.53
CA SER A 212 -25.35 21.95 7.28
C SER A 212 -26.40 22.78 6.51
N HIS A 213 -27.03 22.22 5.48
CA HIS A 213 -28.12 22.92 4.78
C HIS A 213 -29.50 22.45 5.25
N LYS A 214 -30.22 23.36 5.92
CA LYS A 214 -31.68 23.31 6.03
C LYS A 214 -32.26 23.75 4.69
N GLU A 215 -33.18 22.97 4.14
CA GLU A 215 -33.97 23.33 2.95
C GLU A 215 -34.61 24.73 3.07
N PRO A 216 -34.62 25.55 2.01
CA PRO A 216 -35.14 26.91 2.09
C PRO A 216 -36.67 26.94 2.07
N LYS A 217 -37.27 27.49 3.14
CA LYS A 217 -38.69 27.89 3.19
C LYS A 217 -38.86 29.35 2.74
N VAL A 218 -39.95 29.60 2.02
CA VAL A 218 -40.29 30.88 1.37
C VAL A 218 -41.03 31.87 2.31
N VAL A 219 -40.82 33.20 2.12
CA VAL A 219 -41.66 34.40 2.46
C VAL A 219 -41.51 35.00 3.91
N PRO A 220 -41.68 36.33 4.18
CA PRO A 220 -41.23 37.61 3.57
C PRO A 220 -40.57 38.63 4.56
N LEU A 221 -40.04 39.76 4.02
CA LEU A 221 -39.38 40.89 4.71
C LEU A 221 -40.20 41.64 5.80
N LYS A 222 -39.52 42.09 6.88
CA LYS A 222 -39.50 43.51 7.36
C LYS A 222 -38.52 43.83 8.51
N ARG A 223 -37.64 44.81 8.21
CA ARG A 223 -37.16 45.99 8.98
C ARG A 223 -36.38 45.82 10.31
N ARG A 224 -35.09 46.23 10.25
CA ARG A 224 -34.23 46.66 11.37
C ARG A 224 -34.70 47.99 11.99
N PRO A 225 -34.31 48.29 13.25
CA PRO A 225 -33.31 49.37 13.48
C PRO A 225 -32.34 49.02 14.65
N HIS A 226 -31.02 49.13 14.51
CA HIS A 226 -30.11 50.29 14.69
C HIS A 226 -29.30 50.27 16.01
N HIS A 227 -27.96 50.39 15.84
CA HIS A 227 -26.99 51.11 16.69
C HIS A 227 -26.53 50.41 17.99
N ARG A 228 -25.26 50.46 18.43
CA ARG A 228 -24.03 51.17 18.01
C ARG A 228 -22.82 50.63 18.82
N ALA A 229 -21.69 50.53 18.11
CA ALA A 229 -20.26 50.49 18.45
C ALA A 229 -19.73 50.57 19.91
N THR A 230 -18.61 49.86 20.15
CA THR A 230 -17.22 50.33 20.53
C THR A 230 -16.45 49.11 21.08
N VAL A 231 -15.50 48.47 20.39
CA VAL A 231 -14.08 48.81 20.08
C VAL A 231 -13.18 48.91 21.32
N ASP A 232 -12.20 48.00 21.38
CA ASP A 232 -10.75 48.18 21.67
C ASP A 232 -10.18 46.80 22.07
N ALA A 233 -8.96 46.35 21.77
CA ALA A 233 -7.91 46.55 20.76
C ALA A 233 -6.72 45.63 21.23
N ASP A 234 -5.72 45.43 20.37
CA ASP A 234 -4.39 44.82 20.57
C ASP A 234 -4.32 43.29 20.62
N GLU A 235 -3.79 42.55 19.64
CA GLU A 235 -2.72 42.70 18.62
C GLU A 235 -1.29 42.30 19.07
N SER A 236 -0.64 41.59 18.14
CA SER A 236 0.78 41.21 17.98
C SER A 236 1.11 39.72 18.28
N THR A 237 1.36 38.83 17.31
CA THR A 237 2.31 38.73 16.16
C THR A 237 3.75 38.38 16.52
N ALA A 238 4.20 37.19 16.07
CA ALA A 238 5.43 36.89 15.31
C ALA A 238 5.66 35.36 15.38
N LYS A 239 5.55 34.57 14.29
CA LYS A 239 6.56 34.29 13.25
C LYS A 239 7.97 34.01 13.79
N GLU A 240 8.43 32.77 13.63
CA GLU A 240 9.71 32.48 12.97
C GLU A 240 9.87 31.00 12.62
N THR A 241 10.76 30.77 11.65
CA THR A 241 10.93 29.64 10.75
C THR A 241 12.21 28.84 11.01
N SER A 242 12.22 27.58 10.56
CA SER A 242 13.34 26.82 9.97
C SER A 242 14.21 25.86 10.81
N THR A 243 14.29 24.63 10.25
CA THR A 243 15.47 23.74 10.02
C THR A 243 16.08 22.85 11.13
N VAL A 244 15.86 21.54 10.95
CA VAL A 244 16.73 20.33 11.03
C VAL A 244 18.12 20.44 11.69
N ILE A 245 18.37 19.65 12.76
CA ILE A 245 19.63 18.89 13.00
C ILE A 245 19.32 17.61 13.82
N ILE A 246 19.70 16.44 13.29
CA ILE A 246 19.75 15.15 14.01
C ILE A 246 21.03 15.12 14.85
N ALA A 247 20.92 14.90 16.17
CA ALA A 247 22.07 14.68 17.04
C ALA A 247 21.86 13.46 17.96
N THR A 248 22.82 12.54 17.90
CA THR A 248 23.07 11.43 18.83
C THR A 248 23.47 11.94 20.23
N PRO A 249 23.09 11.28 21.35
CA PRO A 249 23.52 11.74 22.66
C PRO A 249 24.84 11.09 23.10
N SER A 250 25.81 11.96 23.40
CA SER A 250 27.01 11.65 24.17
C SER A 250 26.75 11.84 25.67
N THR A 251 27.30 10.93 26.46
CA THR A 251 27.55 10.95 27.90
C THR A 251 27.87 12.34 28.47
N THR A 252 27.27 12.76 29.60
CA THR A 252 27.93 12.93 30.93
C THR A 252 26.98 13.59 31.97
N MET A 253 27.10 13.12 33.21
CA MET A 253 26.84 13.75 34.51
C MET A 253 25.48 13.57 35.21
N ALA A 254 25.63 13.04 36.42
CA ALA A 254 24.66 12.64 37.40
C ALA A 254 24.20 13.78 38.34
N GLN A 255 23.20 13.43 39.15
CA GLN A 255 22.74 14.04 40.42
C GLN A 255 21.68 15.14 40.34
N SER A 256 20.43 14.75 40.63
CA SER A 256 19.88 14.92 41.98
C SER A 256 18.57 14.14 42.13
N VAL A 257 18.53 13.28 43.15
CA VAL A 257 17.34 12.53 43.57
C VAL A 257 16.56 13.42 44.54
N SER A 258 15.28 13.63 44.29
CA SER A 258 14.32 13.89 45.38
C SER A 258 13.12 12.96 45.22
N SER A 259 12.85 12.31 46.34
CA SER A 259 12.00 11.16 46.58
C SER A 259 10.52 11.48 46.47
N ASN A 260 9.81 10.75 45.62
CA ASN A 260 8.41 10.38 45.82
C ASN A 260 8.27 8.89 45.53
N SER A 261 8.08 8.12 46.60
CA SER A 261 7.75 6.69 46.57
C SER A 261 6.33 6.51 46.05
N ALA A 262 6.18 6.47 44.72
CA ALA A 262 5.05 5.84 44.06
C ALA A 262 5.34 4.32 43.96
N GLN A 263 4.34 3.50 44.28
CA GLN A 263 4.41 2.05 44.09
C GLN A 263 4.82 1.73 42.65
N ILE A 264 6.01 1.15 42.48
CA ILE A 264 6.50 0.66 41.18
C ILE A 264 5.71 -0.61 40.86
N VAL A 265 4.64 -0.48 40.06
CA VAL A 265 4.08 -1.63 39.36
C VAL A 265 5.06 -1.97 38.25
N SER A 266 5.75 -3.11 38.39
CA SER A 266 6.62 -3.64 37.33
C SER A 266 5.77 -3.92 36.09
N SER A 267 5.84 -3.06 35.08
CA SER A 267 5.22 -3.31 33.77
C SER A 267 5.83 -4.56 33.16
N LYS A 268 5.03 -5.60 32.91
CA LYS A 268 5.52 -6.84 32.29
C LYS A 268 5.95 -6.57 30.86
N GLN A 269 7.00 -7.27 30.43
CA GLN A 269 7.44 -7.19 29.05
C GLN A 269 6.40 -7.87 28.15
N LYS A 270 5.88 -7.15 27.16
CA LYS A 270 4.98 -7.72 26.15
C LYS A 270 5.77 -8.28 24.98
N VAL A 271 5.39 -9.48 24.53
CA VAL A 271 6.02 -10.20 23.43
C VAL A 271 4.96 -10.85 22.56
N LYS A 272 5.05 -10.66 21.25
CA LYS A 272 4.25 -11.42 20.29
C LYS A 272 4.81 -12.83 20.16
N LEU A 273 4.00 -13.86 20.44
CA LEU A 273 4.37 -15.26 20.28
C LEU A 273 3.60 -15.90 19.13
N MET A 274 4.29 -16.39 18.11
CA MET A 274 3.64 -16.96 16.92
C MET A 274 3.92 -18.46 16.81
N PHE A 275 2.86 -19.26 16.78
CA PHE A 275 2.95 -20.69 16.50
C PHE A 275 2.87 -20.92 14.99
N VAL A 276 3.89 -21.56 14.43
CA VAL A 276 3.98 -21.90 13.00
C VAL A 276 4.30 -23.37 12.82
N GLY A 277 4.00 -23.93 11.65
CA GLY A 277 4.24 -25.33 11.33
C GLY A 277 3.04 -25.97 10.62
N GLN A 278 3.29 -27.15 10.02
CA GLN A 278 2.29 -27.88 9.23
C GLN A 278 1.01 -28.19 10.03
N THR A 279 -0.08 -28.42 9.33
CA THR A 279 -1.31 -28.95 9.94
C THR A 279 -1.03 -30.21 10.76
N GLY A 280 -1.69 -30.35 11.92
CA GLY A 280 -1.55 -31.54 12.76
C GLY A 280 -0.25 -31.60 13.56
N SER A 281 0.61 -30.58 13.48
CA SER A 281 1.88 -30.51 14.21
C SER A 281 1.76 -30.20 15.71
N GLY A 282 0.55 -30.21 16.27
CA GLY A 282 0.33 -30.02 17.71
C GLY A 282 0.35 -28.58 18.24
N LYS A 283 0.30 -27.56 17.37
CA LYS A 283 0.31 -26.12 17.75
C LYS A 283 -0.74 -25.77 18.82
N THR A 284 -2.01 -26.05 18.54
CA THR A 284 -3.11 -25.69 19.44
C THR A 284 -3.07 -26.48 20.74
N SER A 285 -2.78 -27.79 20.68
CA SER A 285 -2.55 -28.63 21.87
C SER A 285 -1.41 -28.09 22.75
N LEU A 286 -0.29 -27.67 22.14
CA LEU A 286 0.83 -27.06 22.84
C LEU A 286 0.45 -25.71 23.46
N CYS A 287 -0.22 -24.84 22.70
CA CYS A 287 -0.70 -23.55 23.18
C CYS A 287 -1.60 -23.70 24.42
N LEU A 288 -2.61 -24.56 24.34
CA LEU A 288 -3.56 -24.77 25.44
C LEU A 288 -2.93 -25.44 26.65
N THR A 289 -2.02 -26.41 26.44
CA THR A 289 -1.22 -27.01 27.53
C THR A 289 -0.36 -25.95 28.22
N MET A 290 0.29 -25.09 27.45
CA MET A 290 1.14 -24.02 27.97
C MET A 290 0.35 -22.93 28.71
N ILE A 291 -0.89 -22.63 28.31
CA ILE A 291 -1.74 -21.67 29.03
C ILE A 291 -2.33 -22.32 30.29
N GLY A 292 -2.90 -23.52 30.17
CA GLY A 292 -3.62 -24.19 31.24
C GLY A 292 -2.73 -24.88 32.29
N GLY A 293 -1.47 -25.15 31.95
CA GLY A 293 -0.53 -25.86 32.81
C GLY A 293 -0.90 -27.33 33.07
N LYS A 294 -1.77 -27.90 32.23
CA LYS A 294 -2.25 -29.28 32.32
C LYS A 294 -2.27 -29.90 30.93
N ALA A 295 -2.17 -31.22 30.88
CA ALA A 295 -2.20 -31.96 29.62
C ALA A 295 -3.49 -31.67 28.84
N HIS A 296 -3.34 -31.33 27.56
CA HIS A 296 -4.43 -31.02 26.66
C HIS A 296 -4.11 -31.50 25.24
N THR A 297 -5.08 -32.16 24.59
CA THR A 297 -4.98 -32.59 23.20
C THR A 297 -6.27 -32.25 22.49
N GLU A 298 -6.16 -31.55 21.36
CA GLU A 298 -7.28 -31.35 20.44
C GLU A 298 -7.43 -32.56 19.51
N ASP A 299 -8.68 -32.90 19.21
CA ASP A 299 -9.01 -33.93 18.21
C ASP A 299 -8.86 -33.37 16.79
N GLU A 300 -8.71 -34.26 15.80
CA GLU A 300 -8.59 -33.84 14.39
C GLU A 300 -9.83 -33.08 13.87
N SER A 301 -11.00 -33.30 14.48
CA SER A 301 -12.25 -32.59 14.21
C SER A 301 -12.21 -31.11 14.63
N ASP A 302 -11.36 -30.77 15.60
CA ASP A 302 -11.25 -29.42 16.19
C ASP A 302 -10.05 -28.66 15.62
N ARG A 303 -9.74 -28.92 14.34
CA ARG A 303 -8.65 -28.24 13.65
C ARG A 303 -8.89 -26.73 13.59
N THR A 304 -7.91 -25.97 14.05
CA THR A 304 -7.92 -24.50 13.98
C THR A 304 -8.10 -24.00 12.55
N ILE A 305 -9.18 -23.25 12.34
CA ILE A 305 -9.50 -22.54 11.11
C ILE A 305 -9.02 -21.10 11.26
N GLY A 306 -8.21 -20.61 10.32
CA GLY A 306 -7.62 -19.27 10.37
C GLY A 306 -6.66 -19.09 11.54
N VAL A 307 -6.91 -18.11 12.42
CA VAL A 307 -5.98 -17.75 13.50
C VAL A 307 -6.74 -17.45 14.79
N ASP A 308 -6.23 -17.96 15.91
CA ASP A 308 -6.72 -17.61 17.24
C ASP A 308 -5.70 -16.77 18.00
N ILE A 309 -6.18 -15.72 18.67
CA ILE A 309 -5.37 -14.87 19.53
C ILE A 309 -5.69 -15.18 21.00
N ARG A 310 -4.65 -15.43 21.80
CA ARG A 310 -4.76 -15.69 23.24
C ARG A 310 -3.71 -14.88 23.99
N SER A 311 -3.94 -14.56 25.25
CA SER A 311 -2.94 -13.93 26.12
C SER A 311 -2.45 -14.93 27.16
N TYR A 312 -1.14 -14.99 27.38
CA TYR A 312 -0.51 -15.83 28.38
C TYR A 312 0.47 -15.01 29.21
N ILE A 313 0.27 -15.01 30.53
CA ILE A 313 1.14 -14.30 31.46
C ILE A 313 2.02 -15.34 32.15
N ASP A 314 3.31 -15.30 31.83
CA ASP A 314 4.33 -16.06 32.55
C ASP A 314 4.68 -15.32 33.84
N GLN A 315 4.02 -15.68 34.93
CA GLN A 315 4.24 -15.07 36.24
C GLN A 315 5.64 -15.34 36.79
N THR A 316 6.25 -16.48 36.41
CA THR A 316 7.57 -16.89 36.87
C THR A 316 8.66 -15.98 36.30
N HIS A 317 8.54 -15.62 35.02
CA HIS A 317 9.56 -14.86 34.32
C HIS A 317 9.19 -13.40 34.04
N GLY A 318 7.97 -12.98 34.39
CA GLY A 318 7.52 -11.58 34.24
C GLY A 318 7.25 -11.15 32.80
N VAL A 319 6.91 -12.11 31.92
CA VAL A 319 6.65 -11.86 30.49
C VAL A 319 5.18 -12.08 30.17
N GLU A 320 4.60 -11.18 29.39
CA GLU A 320 3.27 -11.30 28.81
C GLU A 320 3.39 -11.64 27.33
N TYR A 321 2.84 -12.78 26.95
CA TYR A 321 2.83 -13.26 25.57
C TYR A 321 1.46 -13.05 24.94
N LYS A 322 1.44 -12.32 23.83
CA LYS A 322 0.29 -12.27 22.92
C LYS A 322 0.46 -13.38 21.89
N ILE A 323 -0.27 -14.46 22.09
CA ILE A 323 -0.14 -15.70 21.33
C ILE A 323 -1.01 -15.65 20.08
N TYR A 324 -0.42 -15.91 18.93
CA TYR A 324 -1.09 -16.13 17.66
C TYR A 324 -0.93 -17.60 17.25
N ASP A 325 -2.04 -18.34 17.27
CA ASP A 325 -2.13 -19.76 16.90
C ASP A 325 -2.75 -19.89 15.51
N PHE A 326 -1.91 -20.16 14.51
CA PHE A 326 -2.32 -20.24 13.12
C PHE A 326 -2.72 -21.67 12.71
N GLY A 327 -3.78 -21.79 11.92
CA GLY A 327 -4.11 -22.99 11.18
C GLY A 327 -2.97 -23.33 10.21
N GLY A 328 -2.50 -24.58 10.24
CA GLY A 328 -1.33 -25.00 9.44
C GLY A 328 -1.65 -25.37 7.99
N HIS A 329 -2.79 -24.94 7.43
CA HIS A 329 -3.15 -25.22 6.04
C HIS A 329 -2.53 -24.15 5.13
N ASP A 330 -2.04 -24.56 3.96
CA ASP A 330 -1.38 -23.65 3.00
C ASP A 330 -2.18 -22.39 2.66
N VAL A 331 -3.51 -22.47 2.64
CA VAL A 331 -4.39 -21.32 2.36
C VAL A 331 -4.24 -20.20 3.40
N TYR A 332 -3.89 -20.53 4.64
CA TYR A 332 -3.69 -19.53 5.70
C TYR A 332 -2.29 -18.93 5.66
N HIS A 333 -1.31 -19.60 5.05
CA HIS A 333 0.09 -19.17 5.12
C HIS A 333 0.32 -17.79 4.48
N TYR A 334 -0.49 -17.40 3.50
CA TYR A 334 -0.46 -16.07 2.90
C TYR A 334 -0.76 -14.96 3.92
N THR A 335 -1.67 -15.24 4.85
CA THR A 335 -2.13 -14.30 5.87
C THR A 335 -1.15 -14.14 7.04
N HIS A 336 -0.22 -15.08 7.22
CA HIS A 336 0.74 -15.03 8.34
C HIS A 336 1.63 -13.78 8.26
N ARG A 337 1.93 -13.34 7.04
CA ARG A 337 2.82 -12.20 6.74
C ARG A 337 2.38 -10.91 7.42
N PHE A 338 1.07 -10.71 7.57
CA PHE A 338 0.46 -9.55 8.24
C PHE A 338 0.91 -9.43 9.70
N PHE A 339 1.25 -10.57 10.30
CA PHE A 339 1.55 -10.66 11.73
C PHE A 339 3.03 -10.90 12.01
N LEU A 340 3.88 -11.10 11.00
CA LEU A 340 5.32 -11.24 11.22
C LEU A 340 5.93 -9.89 11.62
N THR A 341 6.60 -9.86 12.76
CA THR A 341 7.17 -8.63 13.35
C THR A 341 8.56 -8.90 13.89
N HIS A 342 9.48 -7.94 13.75
CA HIS A 342 10.89 -8.14 14.10
C HIS A 342 11.15 -8.47 15.58
N LEU A 343 10.28 -8.03 16.52
CA LEU A 343 10.37 -8.40 17.95
C LEU A 343 9.53 -9.63 18.33
N GLY A 344 8.97 -10.35 17.36
CA GLY A 344 8.24 -11.60 17.60
C GLY A 344 9.15 -12.74 18.09
N LEU A 345 8.58 -13.66 18.86
CA LEU A 345 9.12 -14.97 19.17
C LEU A 345 8.32 -16.02 18.39
N TYR A 346 9.02 -16.91 17.70
CA TYR A 346 8.43 -17.88 16.79
C TYR A 346 8.64 -19.30 17.32
N LEU A 347 7.56 -20.09 17.45
CA LEU A 347 7.61 -21.51 17.79
C LEU A 347 7.24 -22.34 16.56
N LEU A 348 8.23 -22.97 15.94
CA LEU A 348 8.00 -23.90 14.83
C LEU A 348 7.71 -25.30 15.37
N CYS A 349 6.43 -25.66 15.41
CA CYS A 349 5.97 -26.93 15.92
C CYS A 349 6.05 -28.01 14.83
N ILE A 350 6.75 -29.09 15.14
CA ILE A 350 6.96 -30.25 14.27
C ILE A 350 6.33 -31.47 14.93
N ASP A 351 5.51 -32.22 14.17
CA ASP A 351 5.14 -33.58 14.56
C ASP A 351 6.41 -34.45 14.48
N LEU A 352 7.01 -34.70 15.64
CA LEU A 352 8.33 -35.32 15.73
C LEU A 352 8.32 -36.80 15.31
N PRO A 353 7.36 -37.64 15.76
CA PRO A 353 7.25 -39.03 15.28
C PRO A 353 7.09 -39.12 13.75
N GLY A 354 6.25 -38.25 13.17
CA GLY A 354 5.97 -38.23 11.73
C GLY A 354 7.10 -37.65 10.87
N TYR A 355 8.11 -37.02 11.47
CA TYR A 355 9.17 -36.34 10.72
C TYR A 355 10.09 -37.32 9.98
N THR A 356 10.39 -37.02 8.71
CA THR A 356 11.44 -37.67 7.92
C THR A 356 12.22 -36.63 7.11
N SER A 357 13.50 -36.87 6.82
CA SER A 357 14.33 -35.92 6.05
C SER A 357 13.78 -35.61 4.65
N GLY A 358 13.01 -36.53 4.07
CA GLY A 358 12.36 -36.32 2.77
C GLY A 358 11.30 -35.21 2.79
N GLU A 359 10.78 -34.88 3.97
CA GLU A 359 9.73 -33.88 4.18
C GLU A 359 10.27 -32.61 4.86
N PHE A 360 11.61 -32.47 4.96
CA PHE A 360 12.25 -31.32 5.61
C PHE A 360 11.73 -29.99 5.04
N GLN A 361 11.58 -29.87 3.73
CA GLN A 361 11.11 -28.63 3.12
C GLN A 361 9.68 -28.26 3.51
N GLU A 362 8.77 -29.22 3.50
CA GLU A 362 7.36 -28.98 3.80
C GLU A 362 7.14 -28.72 5.30
N ARG A 363 7.83 -29.47 6.16
CA ARG A 363 7.65 -29.40 7.62
C ARG A 363 8.48 -28.30 8.28
N VAL A 364 9.64 -27.96 7.73
CA VAL A 364 10.65 -27.11 8.40
C VAL A 364 11.14 -25.98 7.49
N GLY A 365 11.76 -26.30 6.36
CA GLY A 365 12.47 -25.35 5.49
C GLY A 365 11.59 -24.18 5.03
N LYS A 366 10.39 -24.47 4.49
CA LYS A 366 9.41 -23.45 4.06
C LYS A 366 9.11 -22.43 5.15
N TRP A 367 8.96 -22.87 6.40
CA TRP A 367 8.63 -22.01 7.53
C TRP A 367 9.81 -21.14 7.95
N MET A 368 11.01 -21.74 8.03
CA MET A 368 12.24 -21.01 8.33
C MET A 368 12.50 -19.91 7.29
N THR A 369 12.35 -20.22 6.00
CA THR A 369 12.50 -19.24 4.92
C THR A 369 11.44 -18.16 4.95
N SER A 370 10.18 -18.52 5.22
CA SER A 370 9.11 -17.55 5.36
C SER A 370 9.40 -16.55 6.48
N ILE A 371 9.86 -17.00 7.66
CA ILE A 371 10.19 -16.09 8.76
C ILE A 371 11.45 -15.28 8.45
N SER A 372 12.52 -15.94 8.03
CA SER A 372 13.84 -15.30 7.82
C SER A 372 13.90 -14.37 6.61
N SER A 373 12.93 -14.43 5.69
CA SER A 373 12.81 -13.48 4.58
C SER A 373 12.12 -12.16 4.98
N HIS A 374 11.29 -12.17 6.02
CA HIS A 374 10.59 -10.97 6.52
C HIS A 374 11.28 -10.34 7.72
N VAL A 375 11.91 -11.16 8.57
CA VAL A 375 12.53 -10.71 9.83
C VAL A 375 14.02 -10.97 9.77
N THR A 376 14.81 -9.91 9.84
CA THR A 376 16.26 -10.00 10.06
C THR A 376 16.52 -10.47 11.50
N LYS A 377 17.26 -11.57 11.68
CA LYS A 377 17.57 -12.18 13.00
C LYS A 377 16.31 -12.60 13.80
N PRO A 378 15.50 -13.54 13.29
CA PRO A 378 14.30 -13.98 14.00
C PRO A 378 14.63 -14.79 15.26
N SER A 379 13.87 -14.59 16.34
CA SER A 379 13.91 -15.47 17.52
C SER A 379 13.03 -16.69 17.26
N LEU A 380 13.65 -17.80 16.85
CA LEU A 380 12.95 -19.04 16.46
C LEU A 380 13.36 -20.20 17.38
N ILE A 381 12.36 -20.88 17.95
CA ILE A 381 12.52 -22.15 18.66
C ILE A 381 11.83 -23.24 17.84
N VAL A 382 12.50 -24.38 17.63
CA VAL A 382 11.89 -25.54 16.98
C VAL A 382 11.37 -26.48 18.06
N VAL A 383 10.10 -26.82 18.00
CA VAL A 383 9.43 -27.61 19.04
C VAL A 383 9.03 -28.96 18.47
N GLY A 384 9.69 -30.02 18.91
CA GLY A 384 9.36 -31.40 18.57
C GLY A 384 8.17 -31.88 19.39
N THR A 385 6.97 -31.73 18.86
CA THR A 385 5.73 -32.14 19.53
C THR A 385 5.52 -33.65 19.48
N LYS A 386 4.60 -34.15 20.31
CA LYS A 386 4.26 -35.59 20.43
C LYS A 386 5.46 -36.44 20.87
N SER A 387 6.29 -35.90 21.77
CA SER A 387 7.45 -36.61 22.31
C SER A 387 7.09 -37.78 23.24
N ASP A 388 5.81 -38.13 23.33
CA ASP A 388 5.29 -39.36 23.94
C ASP A 388 5.24 -40.56 23.01
N GLU A 389 5.62 -40.38 21.75
CA GLU A 389 5.63 -41.43 20.74
C GLU A 389 6.99 -41.52 20.03
N GLY A 390 7.33 -42.73 19.58
CA GLY A 390 8.53 -43.00 18.77
C GLY A 390 9.87 -42.83 19.49
N ASP A 391 10.95 -42.91 18.72
CA ASP A 391 12.31 -42.63 19.20
C ASP A 391 12.60 -41.12 19.08
N VAL A 392 12.30 -40.40 20.16
CA VAL A 392 12.48 -38.94 20.25
C VAL A 392 13.93 -38.53 19.96
N MET A 393 14.91 -39.29 20.46
CA MET A 393 16.32 -38.92 20.33
C MET A 393 16.82 -39.08 18.89
N GLU A 394 16.42 -40.17 18.23
CA GLU A 394 16.73 -40.38 16.81
C GLU A 394 16.13 -39.26 15.95
N LYS A 395 14.86 -38.91 16.19
CA LYS A 395 14.15 -37.88 15.41
C LYS A 395 14.72 -36.48 15.62
N ILE A 396 15.09 -36.13 16.86
CA ILE A 396 15.79 -34.87 17.14
C ILE A 396 17.11 -34.83 16.39
N ALA A 397 17.94 -35.87 16.49
CA ALA A 397 19.24 -35.92 15.80
C ALA A 397 19.10 -35.80 14.27
N LEU A 398 18.05 -36.40 13.69
CA LEU A 398 17.73 -36.28 12.28
C LEU A 398 17.35 -34.84 11.91
N LEU A 399 16.46 -34.21 12.69
CA LEU A 399 16.01 -32.85 12.48
C LEU A 399 17.16 -31.84 12.64
N GLU A 400 18.01 -31.99 13.67
CA GLU A 400 19.23 -31.19 13.86
C GLU A 400 20.16 -31.30 12.66
N LYS A 401 20.39 -32.52 12.15
CA LYS A 401 21.22 -32.75 10.96
C LYS A 401 20.67 -32.04 9.74
N ASP A 402 19.37 -32.14 9.47
CA ASP A 402 18.74 -31.56 8.28
C ASP A 402 18.73 -30.02 8.36
N ILE A 403 18.39 -29.45 9.52
CA ILE A 403 18.46 -28.00 9.78
C ILE A 403 19.90 -27.50 9.60
N LYS A 404 20.88 -28.21 10.17
CA LYS A 404 22.30 -27.87 10.03
C LYS A 404 22.74 -27.91 8.57
N SER A 405 22.33 -28.93 7.82
CA SER A 405 22.64 -29.04 6.40
C SER A 405 22.03 -27.88 5.61
N ALA A 406 20.79 -27.50 5.92
CA ALA A 406 20.11 -26.39 5.27
C ALA A 406 20.81 -25.05 5.54
N GLU A 407 21.07 -24.74 6.81
CA GLU A 407 21.76 -23.51 7.23
C GLU A 407 23.19 -23.43 6.67
N THR A 408 23.91 -24.55 6.65
CA THR A 408 25.26 -24.59 6.06
C THR A 408 25.21 -24.26 4.57
N ALA A 409 24.23 -24.77 3.82
CA ALA A 409 24.08 -24.47 2.41
C ALA A 409 23.74 -22.99 2.17
N VAL A 410 22.87 -22.40 2.99
CA VAL A 410 22.53 -20.98 2.89
C VAL A 410 23.74 -20.10 3.20
N ARG A 411 24.48 -20.43 4.27
CA ARG A 411 25.72 -19.72 4.62
C ARG A 411 26.76 -19.82 3.50
N GLN A 412 26.98 -21.00 2.93
CA GLN A 412 27.89 -21.18 1.81
C GLN A 412 27.48 -20.37 0.58
N ALA A 413 26.17 -20.27 0.30
CA ALA A 413 25.65 -19.43 -0.79
C ALA A 413 25.92 -17.93 -0.52
N LEU A 414 25.70 -17.47 0.71
CA LEU A 414 26.02 -16.10 1.15
C LEU A 414 27.52 -15.79 1.06
N GLU A 415 28.37 -16.66 1.62
CA GLU A 415 29.83 -16.50 1.60
C GLU A 415 30.38 -16.50 0.18
N LYS A 416 29.80 -17.33 -0.71
CA LYS A 416 30.13 -17.34 -2.14
C LYS A 416 29.79 -16.01 -2.79
N GLU A 417 28.61 -15.46 -2.54
CA GLU A 417 28.18 -14.19 -3.13
C GLU A 417 28.95 -12.98 -2.56
N ILE A 418 29.31 -13.01 -1.26
CA ILE A 418 30.19 -12.01 -0.64
C ILE A 418 31.59 -12.06 -1.23
N SER A 419 32.15 -13.28 -1.41
CA SER A 419 33.46 -13.47 -2.05
C SER A 419 33.45 -12.91 -3.48
N ARG A 420 32.39 -13.18 -4.23
CA ARG A 420 32.18 -12.65 -5.59
C ARG A 420 32.14 -11.11 -5.62
N CYS A 421 31.51 -10.48 -4.62
CA CYS A 421 31.55 -9.02 -4.46
C CYS A 421 33.00 -8.55 -4.22
N GLN A 422 33.73 -9.21 -3.31
CA GLN A 422 35.11 -8.85 -2.99
C GLN A 422 36.04 -8.98 -4.21
N GLU A 423 35.98 -10.10 -4.93
CA GLU A 423 36.76 -10.33 -6.15
C GLU A 423 36.52 -9.24 -7.21
N THR A 424 35.27 -8.79 -7.32
CA THR A 424 34.90 -7.71 -8.24
C THR A 424 35.47 -6.37 -7.79
N LEU A 425 35.40 -6.06 -6.49
CA LEU A 425 35.98 -4.83 -5.91
C LEU A 425 37.50 -4.79 -6.11
N ASP A 426 38.19 -5.89 -5.81
CA ASP A 426 39.65 -6.00 -5.93
C ASP A 426 40.11 -5.87 -7.39
N SER A 427 39.39 -6.50 -8.32
CA SER A 427 39.68 -6.43 -9.76
C SER A 427 39.53 -5.01 -10.30
N ARG A 428 38.49 -4.28 -9.85
CA ARG A 428 38.25 -2.87 -10.19
C ARG A 428 39.32 -1.95 -9.60
N GLU A 429 39.81 -2.22 -8.39
CA GLU A 429 40.92 -1.47 -7.77
C GLU A 429 42.25 -1.65 -8.51
N GLN A 430 42.53 -2.87 -9.00
CA GLN A 430 43.78 -3.19 -9.69
C GLN A 430 43.79 -2.74 -11.17
N GLY A 431 42.69 -2.15 -11.68
CA GLY A 431 42.54 -1.79 -13.09
C GLY A 431 42.48 -3.01 -14.03
N LEU A 432 42.38 -4.21 -13.48
CA LEU A 432 42.16 -5.48 -14.18
C LEU A 432 40.65 -5.67 -14.30
N GLY A 433 39.99 -4.82 -15.11
CA GLY A 433 38.54 -4.91 -15.26
C GLY A 433 38.14 -6.32 -15.69
N LEU A 434 37.32 -7.00 -14.87
CA LEU A 434 36.60 -8.20 -15.27
C LEU A 434 35.77 -7.83 -16.52
N ARG A 435 35.89 -8.61 -17.60
CA ARG A 435 35.19 -8.34 -18.86
C ARG A 435 34.24 -9.47 -19.18
N GLY A 436 33.04 -9.10 -19.56
CA GLY A 436 32.03 -10.03 -19.99
C GLY A 436 31.63 -11.01 -18.88
N LYS A 437 31.56 -12.31 -19.22
CA LYS A 437 31.00 -13.41 -18.40
C LYS A 437 31.55 -13.59 -16.99
N ASP A 438 32.71 -13.01 -16.71
CA ASP A 438 33.36 -13.08 -15.41
C ASP A 438 32.98 -11.90 -14.49
N ASP A 439 32.43 -10.79 -15.04
CA ASP A 439 31.87 -9.69 -14.24
C ASP A 439 30.39 -9.92 -13.95
N HIS A 440 30.17 -10.57 -12.83
CA HIS A 440 28.86 -10.85 -12.30
C HIS A 440 28.05 -9.63 -11.80
N PHE A 441 28.71 -8.48 -11.59
CA PHE A 441 28.09 -7.23 -11.16
C PHE A 441 28.28 -6.13 -12.22
N VAL A 442 28.33 -6.56 -13.48
CA VAL A 442 28.47 -5.67 -14.64
C VAL A 442 27.42 -4.56 -14.59
N GLY A 443 27.86 -3.32 -14.82
CA GLY A 443 27.02 -2.12 -14.75
C GLY A 443 26.85 -1.51 -13.36
N LEU A 444 27.20 -2.19 -12.27
CA LEU A 444 27.18 -1.60 -10.93
C LEU A 444 28.45 -0.79 -10.66
N SER A 445 28.36 0.30 -9.90
CA SER A 445 29.49 1.07 -9.40
C SER A 445 30.21 0.30 -8.29
N ARG A 446 31.43 0.72 -7.95
CA ARG A 446 32.16 0.20 -6.79
C ARG A 446 31.39 0.38 -5.48
N GLU A 447 30.71 1.51 -5.30
CA GLU A 447 29.91 1.82 -4.10
C GLU A 447 28.68 0.90 -3.99
N GLU A 448 27.99 0.63 -5.10
CA GLU A 448 26.82 -0.26 -5.13
C GLU A 448 27.19 -1.72 -4.81
N VAL A 449 28.33 -2.19 -5.33
CA VAL A 449 28.85 -3.53 -4.99
C VAL A 449 29.25 -3.59 -3.51
N LEU A 450 29.81 -2.51 -2.96
CA LEU A 450 30.14 -2.41 -1.53
C LEU A 450 28.88 -2.40 -0.64
N ASP A 451 27.82 -1.71 -1.04
CA ASP A 451 26.54 -1.70 -0.32
C ASP A 451 25.88 -3.08 -0.34
N LYS A 452 25.92 -3.77 -1.48
CA LYS A 452 25.46 -5.15 -1.61
C LYS A 452 26.28 -6.08 -0.71
N GLN A 453 27.61 -5.97 -0.74
CA GLN A 453 28.50 -6.75 0.12
C GLN A 453 28.19 -6.52 1.60
N THR A 454 28.03 -5.26 2.01
CA THR A 454 27.70 -4.88 3.40
C THR A 454 26.35 -5.45 3.82
N SER A 455 25.36 -5.43 2.93
CA SER A 455 24.03 -5.99 3.20
C SER A 455 24.08 -7.52 3.36
N LEU A 456 24.81 -8.21 2.49
CA LEU A 456 25.03 -9.66 2.59
C LEU A 456 25.82 -10.03 3.85
N GLN A 457 26.83 -9.24 4.22
CA GLN A 457 27.59 -9.43 5.47
C GLN A 457 26.69 -9.29 6.70
N LYS A 458 25.81 -8.28 6.75
CA LYS A 458 24.82 -8.13 7.84
C LYS A 458 23.88 -9.33 7.95
N LEU A 459 23.45 -9.90 6.81
CA LEU A 459 22.63 -11.12 6.79
C LEU A 459 23.41 -12.34 7.29
N LEU A 460 24.69 -12.46 6.91
CA LEU A 460 25.58 -13.51 7.38
C LEU A 460 25.89 -13.39 8.88
N GLU A 461 26.19 -12.19 9.38
CA GLU A 461 26.40 -11.91 10.81
C GLU A 461 25.13 -12.20 11.64
N GLY A 462 23.95 -12.05 11.03
CA GLY A 462 22.69 -12.44 11.63
C GLY A 462 22.44 -13.94 11.76
N ARG A 463 23.35 -14.76 11.22
CA ARG A 463 23.33 -16.22 11.32
C ARG A 463 24.56 -16.65 12.13
N PRO A 464 24.46 -16.82 13.46
CA PRO A 464 25.62 -17.14 14.29
C PRO A 464 26.37 -18.36 13.74
N GLY A 465 27.72 -18.32 13.80
CA GLY A 465 28.58 -19.39 13.28
C GLY A 465 28.35 -20.76 13.95
N ASN A 466 27.70 -20.76 15.11
CA ASN A 466 27.25 -21.95 15.83
C ASN A 466 25.74 -22.13 15.67
N LEU A 467 25.29 -22.27 14.41
CA LEU A 467 23.90 -22.41 14.00
C LEU A 467 23.02 -21.19 14.35
N ILE A 468 21.86 -21.06 13.70
CA ILE A 468 20.69 -20.50 14.38
C ILE A 468 20.61 -21.28 15.70
N ASP A 469 20.42 -20.63 16.85
CA ASP A 469 20.27 -21.31 18.14
C ASP A 469 18.91 -22.04 18.14
N VAL A 470 18.82 -23.08 17.30
CA VAL A 470 17.63 -23.87 17.06
C VAL A 470 17.57 -24.85 18.21
N HIS A 471 17.00 -24.38 19.30
CA HIS A 471 16.66 -25.24 20.41
C HIS A 471 15.56 -26.17 19.95
N ILE A 472 15.91 -27.42 19.67
CA ILE A 472 14.92 -28.46 19.41
C ILE A 472 14.46 -28.99 20.76
N LEU A 473 13.30 -28.50 21.20
CA LEU A 473 12.74 -28.89 22.48
C LEU A 473 11.64 -29.95 22.27
N PRO A 474 11.84 -31.20 22.72
CA PRO A 474 10.77 -32.19 22.71
C PRO A 474 9.72 -31.85 23.75
N VAL A 475 8.45 -31.87 23.34
CA VAL A 475 7.31 -31.62 24.23
C VAL A 475 6.20 -32.65 23.99
N SER A 476 5.51 -33.00 25.07
CA SER A 476 4.29 -33.80 25.01
C SER A 476 3.16 -33.02 25.67
N SER A 477 2.23 -32.51 24.86
CA SER A 477 0.99 -31.90 25.34
C SER A 477 0.09 -32.94 26.04
N LYS A 478 0.15 -34.20 25.62
CA LYS A 478 -0.60 -35.31 26.21
C LYS A 478 -0.13 -35.67 27.62
N ARG A 479 1.18 -35.55 27.89
CA ARG A 479 1.77 -35.84 29.20
C ARG A 479 2.13 -34.58 30.01
N ASN A 480 1.98 -33.40 29.43
CA ASN A 480 2.47 -32.13 29.98
C ASN A 480 3.99 -32.15 30.29
N GLU A 481 4.78 -32.78 29.42
CA GLU A 481 6.23 -32.93 29.57
C GLU A 481 6.99 -31.94 28.66
N GLY A 482 8.12 -31.41 29.14
CA GLY A 482 8.97 -30.46 28.40
C GLY A 482 8.45 -29.02 28.35
N ILE A 483 7.21 -28.77 28.79
CA ILE A 483 6.56 -27.45 28.72
C ILE A 483 7.26 -26.40 29.61
N ASP A 484 7.69 -26.77 30.81
CA ASP A 484 8.40 -25.83 31.69
C ASP A 484 9.79 -25.47 31.16
N VAL A 485 10.47 -26.43 30.52
CA VAL A 485 11.76 -26.19 29.83
C VAL A 485 11.55 -25.23 28.66
N LEU A 486 10.49 -25.42 27.88
CA LEU A 486 10.10 -24.51 26.80
C LEU A 486 9.83 -23.09 27.33
N ARG A 487 9.04 -22.95 28.40
CA ARG A 487 8.74 -21.65 29.02
C ARG A 487 10.00 -20.93 29.50
N ALA A 488 10.88 -21.65 30.19
CA ALA A 488 12.16 -21.11 30.65
C ALA A 488 13.02 -20.63 29.47
N LYS A 489 13.10 -21.41 28.39
CA LYS A 489 13.87 -21.03 27.22
C LYS A 489 13.25 -19.85 26.45
N MET A 490 11.93 -19.78 26.36
CA MET A 490 11.24 -18.62 25.80
C MET A 490 11.60 -17.35 26.58
N ALA A 491 11.54 -17.40 27.91
CA ALA A 491 11.88 -16.28 28.78
C ALA A 491 13.35 -15.87 28.65
N GLU A 492 14.28 -16.83 28.59
CA GLU A 492 15.71 -16.60 28.38
C GLU A 492 15.96 -15.80 27.09
N ILE A 493 15.39 -16.23 25.95
CA ILE A 493 15.55 -15.55 24.66
C ILE A 493 14.97 -14.12 24.71
N VAL A 494 13.81 -13.95 25.36
CA VAL A 494 13.19 -12.62 25.54
C VAL A 494 14.10 -11.70 26.36
N GLN A 495 14.71 -12.21 27.44
CA GLN A 495 15.60 -11.44 28.31
C GLN A 495 16.93 -11.09 27.62
N GLU A 496 17.52 -12.03 26.86
CA GLU A 496 18.75 -11.80 26.11
C GLU A 496 18.60 -10.69 25.06
N ARG A 497 17.46 -10.66 24.35
CA ARG A 497 17.16 -9.65 23.32
C ARG A 497 17.05 -8.23 23.88
N ILE A 498 16.61 -8.08 25.13
CA ILE A 498 16.43 -6.77 25.78
C ILE A 498 17.77 -6.22 26.33
N GLY A 499 18.76 -7.11 26.51
CA GLY A 499 20.10 -6.77 27.01
C GLY A 499 20.13 -6.57 28.53
N VAL A 500 21.21 -7.02 29.17
CA VAL A 500 21.45 -6.95 30.63
C VAL A 500 21.49 -5.50 31.18
N SER A 501 21.66 -4.50 30.29
CA SER A 501 21.93 -3.11 30.68
C SER A 501 20.76 -2.14 30.50
N ASN A 502 19.63 -2.57 29.94
CA ASN A 502 18.44 -1.74 29.77
C ASN A 502 17.19 -2.55 30.13
N SER A 503 16.95 -2.73 31.44
CA SER A 503 15.59 -2.82 31.95
C SER A 503 14.86 -1.49 31.70
N ARG A 504 14.63 -1.13 30.43
CA ARG A 504 13.70 -0.07 30.07
C ARG A 504 12.32 -0.57 30.45
N GLN A 505 11.97 -0.40 31.72
CA GLN A 505 10.58 -0.38 32.14
C GLN A 505 9.87 0.56 31.17
N LEU A 506 8.81 0.07 30.54
CA LEU A 506 8.00 0.88 29.66
C LEU A 506 7.56 2.12 30.45
N PRO A 507 7.62 3.33 29.85
CA PRO A 507 7.11 4.51 30.51
C PRO A 507 5.69 4.25 31.01
N GLN A 508 5.37 4.67 32.25
CA GLN A 508 4.03 4.48 32.79
C GLN A 508 2.97 5.10 31.87
N SER A 509 3.29 6.23 31.24
CA SER A 509 2.45 6.89 30.24
C SER A 509 2.07 5.97 29.07
N TRP A 510 2.94 5.06 28.64
CA TRP A 510 2.62 4.10 27.58
C TRP A 510 1.63 3.03 28.04
N SER A 511 1.72 2.62 29.32
CA SER A 511 0.76 1.68 29.91
C SER A 511 -0.60 2.34 30.11
N ASP A 512 -0.61 3.59 30.57
CA ASP A 512 -1.83 4.37 30.73
C ASP A 512 -2.49 4.66 29.37
N PHE A 513 -1.68 4.97 28.35
CA PHE A 513 -2.11 5.14 26.96
C PHE A 513 -2.70 3.84 26.37
N ASP A 514 -2.03 2.70 26.54
CA ASP A 514 -2.54 1.39 26.09
C ASP A 514 -3.92 1.09 26.69
N ASN A 515 -4.10 1.38 27.98
CA ASN A 515 -5.40 1.24 28.65
C ASN A 515 -6.46 2.19 28.07
N LEU A 516 -6.09 3.43 27.74
CA LEU A 516 -7.00 4.40 27.12
C LEU A 516 -7.42 3.98 25.71
N ILE A 517 -6.49 3.57 24.85
CA ILE A 517 -6.83 3.19 23.48
C ILE A 517 -7.57 1.86 23.40
N LYS A 518 -7.52 1.00 24.42
CA LYS A 518 -8.28 -0.26 24.49
C LYS A 518 -9.68 -0.13 25.07
N GLN A 519 -10.07 1.07 25.52
CA GLN A 519 -11.45 1.29 25.95
C GLN A 519 -12.41 1.04 24.79
N VAL A 520 -13.49 0.31 25.07
CA VAL A 520 -14.49 -0.08 24.07
C VAL A 520 -15.01 1.16 23.35
N THR A 521 -14.89 1.15 22.04
CA THR A 521 -15.48 2.15 21.16
C THR A 521 -16.58 1.52 20.31
N SER A 522 -17.46 2.34 19.77
CA SER A 522 -18.47 1.90 18.80
C SER A 522 -17.90 1.65 17.41
N GLU A 523 -16.68 2.13 17.14
CA GLU A 523 -16.04 2.06 15.84
C GLU A 523 -15.05 0.89 15.77
N SER A 524 -14.79 0.41 14.54
CA SER A 524 -13.89 -0.71 14.29
C SER A 524 -12.40 -0.34 14.40
N TYR A 525 -12.08 0.96 14.43
CA TYR A 525 -10.72 1.50 14.55
C TYR A 525 -10.75 2.87 15.24
N LEU A 526 -9.58 3.36 15.66
CA LEU A 526 -9.36 4.74 16.10
C LEU A 526 -8.60 5.51 15.05
N ASP A 527 -8.97 6.77 14.83
CA ASP A 527 -8.17 7.70 14.03
C ASP A 527 -6.89 8.09 14.78
N LEU A 528 -5.80 8.29 14.05
CA LEU A 528 -4.51 8.71 14.61
C LEU A 528 -4.62 10.05 15.36
N THR A 529 -5.51 10.94 14.93
CA THR A 529 -5.79 12.21 15.62
C THR A 529 -6.39 11.97 17.00
N GLU A 530 -7.31 11.01 17.11
CA GLU A 530 -7.90 10.61 18.39
C GLU A 530 -6.85 9.93 19.28
N CYS A 531 -6.01 9.06 18.73
CA CYS A 531 -4.89 8.48 19.46
C CYS A 531 -3.95 9.57 20.02
N LYS A 532 -3.62 10.60 19.23
CA LYS A 532 -2.81 11.73 19.70
C LYS A 532 -3.49 12.49 20.84
N GLN A 533 -4.80 12.69 20.75
CA GLN A 533 -5.57 13.33 21.82
C GLN A 533 -5.54 12.52 23.11
N ARG A 534 -5.80 11.21 23.05
CA ARG A 534 -5.72 10.31 24.21
C ARG A 534 -4.29 10.23 24.77
N GLY A 535 -3.27 10.34 23.93
CA GLY A 535 -1.87 10.44 24.34
C GLY A 535 -1.57 11.72 25.11
N ASN A 536 -2.07 12.87 24.63
CA ASN A 536 -1.94 14.15 25.33
C ASN A 536 -2.59 14.11 26.72
N ASP A 537 -3.71 13.39 26.88
CA ASP A 537 -4.40 13.23 28.18
C ASP A 537 -3.54 12.53 29.24
N VAL A 538 -2.55 11.72 28.83
CA VAL A 538 -1.55 11.09 29.70
C VAL A 538 -0.17 11.75 29.61
N GLY A 539 -0.09 12.94 29.02
CA GLY A 539 1.12 13.76 28.95
C GLY A 539 2.17 13.27 27.93
N MET A 540 1.78 12.49 26.92
CA MET A 540 2.65 12.09 25.82
C MET A 540 2.62 13.11 24.69
N ASP A 541 3.75 13.32 24.02
CA ASP A 541 3.77 14.09 22.77
C ASP A 541 3.42 13.21 21.55
N ASN A 542 3.22 13.84 20.39
CA ASN A 542 2.86 13.12 19.17
C ASN A 542 3.90 12.07 18.73
N THR A 543 5.19 12.29 19.03
CA THR A 543 6.27 11.36 18.66
C THR A 543 6.21 10.14 19.58
N ASP A 544 6.02 10.37 20.88
CA ASP A 544 5.85 9.32 21.88
C ASP A 544 4.62 8.46 21.61
N VAL A 545 3.50 9.08 21.19
CA VAL A 545 2.29 8.34 20.76
C VAL A 545 2.59 7.43 19.58
N LEU A 546 3.28 7.93 18.56
CA LEU A 546 3.64 7.12 17.39
C LEU A 546 4.57 5.96 17.78
N ASN A 547 5.57 6.22 18.61
CA ASN A 547 6.46 5.18 19.12
C ASN A 547 5.72 4.12 19.95
N ALA A 548 4.74 4.54 20.76
CA ALA A 548 3.90 3.64 21.55
C ALA A 548 3.00 2.78 20.66
N LEU A 549 2.36 3.36 19.65
CA LEU A 549 1.54 2.63 18.68
C LEU A 549 2.38 1.63 17.87
N GLU A 550 3.58 2.02 17.41
CA GLU A 550 4.50 1.12 16.73
C GLU A 550 4.95 -0.03 17.63
N TYR A 551 5.23 0.24 18.91
CA TYR A 551 5.53 -0.79 19.89
C TYR A 551 4.36 -1.76 20.07
N LEU A 552 3.14 -1.24 20.29
CA LEU A 552 1.94 -2.07 20.47
C LEU A 552 1.63 -2.91 19.24
N HIS A 553 1.87 -2.38 18.03
CA HIS A 553 1.75 -3.13 16.78
C HIS A 553 2.74 -4.29 16.71
N VAL A 554 4.02 -4.02 17.02
CA VAL A 554 5.08 -5.02 16.99
C VAL A 554 4.92 -6.08 18.08
N THR A 555 4.34 -5.73 19.24
CA THR A 555 3.96 -6.72 20.28
C THR A 555 2.67 -7.46 19.97
N GLY A 556 1.97 -7.09 18.89
CA GLY A 556 0.74 -7.75 18.43
C GLY A 556 -0.52 -7.38 19.24
N GLU A 557 -0.49 -6.26 19.96
CA GLU A 557 -1.64 -5.76 20.72
C GLU A 557 -2.65 -5.06 19.82
N ILE A 558 -2.18 -4.38 18.76
CA ILE A 558 -2.99 -3.62 17.81
C ILE A 558 -2.51 -3.86 16.36
N LEU A 559 -3.26 -3.38 15.37
CA LEU A 559 -2.78 -3.25 13.99
C LEU A 559 -2.68 -1.76 13.61
N PHE A 560 -1.53 -1.36 13.09
CA PHE A 560 -1.25 0.02 12.71
C PHE A 560 -0.24 0.06 11.55
N TYR A 561 -0.68 0.48 10.37
CA TYR A 561 0.09 0.42 9.13
C TYR A 561 0.26 1.80 8.48
N ARG A 562 1.24 2.56 8.95
CA ARG A 562 1.52 3.94 8.50
C ARG A 562 2.02 4.09 7.06
N HIS A 563 2.56 3.03 6.50
CA HIS A 563 3.22 3.02 5.19
C HIS A 563 2.29 2.50 4.08
N ILE A 564 1.05 2.14 4.42
CA ILE A 564 0.09 1.54 3.49
C ILE A 564 -0.99 2.57 3.22
N GLN A 565 -1.17 2.90 1.95
CA GLN A 565 -2.18 3.85 1.51
C GLN A 565 -3.59 3.40 1.91
N GLY A 566 -4.37 4.32 2.48
CA GLY A 566 -5.70 4.07 3.03
C GLY A 566 -5.70 3.52 4.47
N MET A 567 -4.52 3.26 5.05
CA MET A 567 -4.36 2.68 6.39
C MET A 567 -3.57 3.59 7.35
N GLU A 568 -3.04 4.72 6.87
CA GLU A 568 -2.01 5.49 7.56
C GLU A 568 -2.49 6.14 8.87
N ASP A 569 -3.78 6.45 8.92
CA ASP A 569 -4.47 7.09 10.03
C ASP A 569 -5.27 6.10 10.89
N LYS A 570 -5.32 4.81 10.54
CA LYS A 570 -6.20 3.83 11.19
C LYS A 570 -5.47 2.95 12.19
N VAL A 571 -5.94 2.97 13.42
CA VAL A 571 -5.44 2.14 14.52
C VAL A 571 -6.50 1.13 14.92
N PHE A 572 -6.30 -0.15 14.57
CA PHE A 572 -7.22 -1.23 14.94
C PHE A 572 -6.85 -1.76 16.32
N GLN A 573 -7.69 -1.45 17.30
CA GLN A 573 -7.50 -1.83 18.71
C GLN A 573 -7.47 -3.35 18.90
N ASP A 574 -8.25 -4.09 18.11
CA ASP A 574 -8.33 -5.55 18.18
C ASP A 574 -7.89 -6.18 16.86
N PRO A 575 -6.72 -6.84 16.82
CA PRO A 575 -6.27 -7.59 15.65
C PRO A 575 -7.21 -8.73 15.22
N SER A 576 -8.20 -9.11 16.01
CA SER A 576 -9.18 -10.14 15.61
C SER A 576 -10.04 -9.72 14.41
N ILE A 577 -10.17 -8.43 14.12
CA ILE A 577 -10.97 -7.90 13.01
C ILE A 577 -10.57 -8.53 11.66
N ILE A 578 -9.28 -8.52 11.34
CA ILE A 578 -8.75 -9.10 10.11
C ILE A 578 -8.79 -10.63 10.14
N LEU A 579 -8.69 -11.22 11.33
CA LEU A 579 -8.70 -12.67 11.49
C LEU A 579 -10.08 -13.27 11.27
N LYS A 580 -11.13 -12.62 11.75
CA LYS A 580 -12.52 -12.98 11.47
C LYS A 580 -12.78 -12.95 9.96
N LEU A 581 -12.37 -11.87 9.31
CA LEU A 581 -12.46 -11.73 7.86
C LEU A 581 -11.70 -12.86 7.11
N PHE A 582 -10.45 -13.11 7.49
CA PHE A 582 -9.62 -14.12 6.84
C PHE A 582 -10.11 -15.55 7.08
N LYS A 583 -10.72 -15.83 8.24
CA LYS A 583 -11.36 -17.13 8.53
C LYS A 583 -12.48 -17.46 7.54
N GLN A 584 -13.20 -16.45 7.04
CA GLN A 584 -14.27 -16.64 6.07
C GLN A 584 -13.75 -16.67 4.62
N LEU A 585 -12.78 -15.82 4.29
CA LEU A 585 -12.27 -15.70 2.92
C LEU A 585 -11.28 -16.80 2.50
N PHE A 586 -10.39 -17.21 3.42
CA PHE A 586 -9.24 -18.07 3.11
C PHE A 586 -9.46 -19.48 3.63
N ARG A 587 -10.56 -20.12 3.23
CA ARG A 587 -10.91 -21.45 3.70
C ARG A 587 -10.32 -22.57 2.84
N HIS A 588 -9.87 -23.62 3.49
CA HIS A 588 -9.44 -24.84 2.80
C HIS A 588 -10.60 -25.64 2.21
N ASP A 589 -11.79 -25.53 2.82
CA ASP A 589 -13.05 -26.17 2.43
C ASP A 589 -13.96 -25.20 1.66
N MET A 590 -13.41 -24.13 1.06
CA MET A 590 -14.20 -23.03 0.50
C MET A 590 -15.30 -23.47 -0.48
N ALA A 591 -14.98 -24.42 -1.38
CA ALA A 591 -15.97 -24.95 -2.31
C ALA A 591 -17.15 -25.65 -1.62
N GLN A 592 -16.89 -26.39 -0.55
CA GLN A 592 -17.93 -27.07 0.24
C GLN A 592 -18.71 -26.08 1.10
N HIS A 593 -18.04 -25.06 1.63
CA HIS A 593 -18.66 -23.98 2.39
C HIS A 593 -19.66 -23.20 1.52
N LEU A 594 -19.23 -22.76 0.33
CA LEU A 594 -20.09 -22.04 -0.59
C LEU A 594 -21.27 -22.89 -1.10
N GLN A 595 -21.10 -24.20 -1.25
CA GLN A 595 -22.21 -25.09 -1.62
C GLN A 595 -23.35 -25.12 -0.60
N LYS A 596 -23.04 -24.88 0.68
CA LYS A 596 -24.02 -24.83 1.77
C LYS A 596 -24.68 -23.47 1.91
N GLU A 597 -24.11 -22.42 1.33
CA GLU A 597 -24.64 -21.06 1.42
C GLU A 597 -25.81 -20.89 0.44
N GLU A 598 -27.04 -20.95 0.97
CA GLU A 598 -28.29 -20.88 0.18
C GLU A 598 -28.56 -19.46 -0.35
N ASN A 599 -28.06 -18.43 0.34
CA ASN A 599 -28.25 -17.04 -0.05
C ASN A 599 -27.36 -16.61 -1.23
N LEU A 600 -26.32 -17.39 -1.54
CA LEU A 600 -25.42 -17.11 -2.65
C LEU A 600 -25.93 -17.76 -3.94
N MET A 601 -26.17 -16.93 -4.95
CA MET A 601 -26.61 -17.40 -6.25
C MET A 601 -25.57 -18.34 -6.90
N PRO A 602 -26.01 -19.37 -7.66
CA PRO A 602 -25.09 -20.31 -8.31
C PRO A 602 -24.09 -19.64 -9.26
N THR A 603 -24.46 -18.54 -9.89
CA THR A 603 -23.62 -17.73 -10.77
C THR A 603 -22.45 -17.10 -10.03
N ASP A 604 -22.71 -16.41 -8.92
CA ASP A 604 -21.69 -15.76 -8.08
C ASP A 604 -20.76 -16.79 -7.44
N ARG A 605 -21.33 -17.94 -7.03
CA ARG A 605 -20.55 -19.07 -6.53
C ARG A 605 -19.56 -19.58 -7.58
N GLN A 606 -20.03 -19.80 -8.81
CA GLN A 606 -19.18 -20.26 -9.90
C GLN A 606 -18.11 -19.22 -10.25
N GLN A 607 -18.50 -17.94 -10.30
CA GLN A 607 -17.60 -16.82 -10.57
C GLN A 607 -16.48 -16.72 -9.53
N PHE A 608 -16.78 -16.87 -8.23
CA PHE A 608 -15.75 -16.90 -7.19
C PHE A 608 -14.81 -18.10 -7.34
N LEU A 609 -15.33 -19.30 -7.64
CA LEU A 609 -14.51 -20.51 -7.72
C LEU A 609 -13.62 -20.55 -8.97
N GLU A 610 -14.09 -20.02 -10.10
CA GLU A 610 -13.36 -20.04 -11.37
C GLU A 610 -12.47 -18.81 -11.56
N GLU A 611 -12.96 -17.65 -11.14
CA GLU A 611 -12.35 -16.34 -11.40
C GLU A 611 -11.94 -15.59 -10.13
N GLY A 612 -12.21 -16.14 -8.93
CA GLY A 612 -11.83 -15.50 -7.66
C GLY A 612 -12.60 -14.22 -7.35
N VAL A 613 -13.65 -13.89 -8.10
CA VAL A 613 -14.39 -12.63 -7.99
C VAL A 613 -15.28 -12.62 -6.75
N VAL A 614 -15.17 -11.56 -5.96
CA VAL A 614 -16.01 -11.24 -4.81
C VAL A 614 -16.99 -10.13 -5.22
N SER A 615 -18.23 -10.51 -5.52
CA SER A 615 -19.35 -9.59 -5.79
C SER A 615 -19.94 -9.01 -4.50
N GLU A 616 -20.79 -8.00 -4.60
CA GLU A 616 -21.51 -7.47 -3.43
C GLU A 616 -22.42 -8.55 -2.84
N GLU A 617 -23.09 -9.34 -3.68
CA GLU A 617 -23.91 -10.49 -3.29
C GLU A 617 -23.08 -11.55 -2.56
N PHE A 618 -21.82 -11.75 -2.96
CA PHE A 618 -20.91 -12.62 -2.24
C PHE A 618 -20.60 -12.07 -0.85
N VAL A 619 -20.30 -10.77 -0.74
CA VAL A 619 -20.02 -10.15 0.57
C VAL A 619 -21.24 -10.25 1.48
N ASP A 620 -22.44 -9.96 0.98
CA ASP A 620 -23.66 -10.01 1.77
C ASP A 620 -24.02 -11.44 2.21
N ALA A 621 -23.80 -12.44 1.35
CA ALA A 621 -24.12 -13.83 1.66
C ALA A 621 -23.05 -14.52 2.52
N VAL A 622 -21.77 -14.26 2.28
CA VAL A 622 -20.64 -15.00 2.89
C VAL A 622 -19.99 -14.22 4.03
N LEU A 623 -20.05 -12.89 4.01
CA LEU A 623 -19.45 -11.99 5.00
C LEU A 623 -20.48 -11.01 5.62
N PRO A 624 -21.68 -11.46 6.05
CA PRO A 624 -22.73 -10.54 6.50
C PRO A 624 -22.30 -9.70 7.73
N GLU A 625 -21.52 -10.27 8.64
CA GLU A 625 -21.02 -9.57 9.83
C GLU A 625 -19.72 -8.79 9.55
N GLU A 626 -18.94 -9.23 8.56
CA GLU A 626 -17.64 -8.67 8.22
C GLU A 626 -17.64 -7.73 7.01
N ALA A 627 -18.79 -7.41 6.41
CA ALA A 627 -18.88 -6.57 5.20
C ALA A 627 -18.17 -5.21 5.36
N GLU A 628 -18.38 -4.53 6.49
CA GLU A 628 -17.69 -3.27 6.79
C GLU A 628 -16.18 -3.48 6.97
N SER A 629 -15.79 -4.54 7.70
CA SER A 629 -14.38 -4.89 7.93
C SER A 629 -13.67 -5.24 6.63
N PHE A 630 -14.35 -5.89 5.69
CA PHE A 630 -13.84 -6.23 4.37
C PHE A 630 -13.49 -4.98 3.58
N GLN A 631 -14.40 -4.00 3.53
CA GLN A 631 -14.16 -2.73 2.84
C GLN A 631 -13.02 -1.95 3.50
N LEU A 632 -13.02 -1.91 4.84
CA LEU A 632 -12.01 -1.20 5.62
C LEU A 632 -10.60 -1.77 5.47
N LEU A 633 -10.48 -3.11 5.34
CA LEU A 633 -9.20 -3.81 5.24
C LEU A 633 -8.78 -4.08 3.78
N LEU A 634 -9.57 -3.68 2.79
CA LEU A 634 -9.27 -3.86 1.38
C LEU A 634 -7.91 -3.25 0.96
N PRO A 635 -7.54 -2.02 1.38
CA PRO A 635 -6.22 -1.46 1.05
C PRO A 635 -5.07 -2.31 1.59
N LEU A 636 -5.22 -2.84 2.81
CA LEU A 636 -4.26 -3.74 3.43
C LEU A 636 -4.13 -5.05 2.64
N MET A 637 -5.26 -5.66 2.25
CA MET A 637 -5.26 -6.89 1.45
C MET A 637 -4.62 -6.71 0.08
N LYS A 638 -4.82 -5.55 -0.57
CA LYS A 638 -4.17 -5.19 -1.83
C LYS A 638 -2.67 -4.97 -1.67
N HIS A 639 -2.25 -4.36 -0.57
CA HIS A 639 -0.84 -4.14 -0.27
C HIS A 639 -0.09 -5.47 -0.26
N PHE A 640 -0.57 -6.43 0.53
CA PHE A 640 0.02 -7.77 0.66
C PHE A 640 -0.28 -8.73 -0.51
N GLY A 641 -0.88 -8.23 -1.60
CA GLY A 641 -1.10 -9.04 -2.80
C GLY A 641 -2.09 -10.19 -2.64
N LEU A 642 -3.08 -10.03 -1.77
CA LEU A 642 -4.17 -11.00 -1.61
C LEU A 642 -5.29 -10.79 -2.63
N CYS A 643 -5.52 -9.55 -3.05
CA CYS A 643 -6.54 -9.18 -4.03
C CYS A 643 -6.11 -7.99 -4.90
N PHE A 644 -6.85 -7.76 -6.00
CA PHE A 644 -6.64 -6.64 -6.92
C PHE A 644 -7.98 -6.11 -7.46
N ASN A 645 -7.96 -4.90 -8.05
CA ASN A 645 -9.17 -4.18 -8.45
C ASN A 645 -9.53 -4.28 -9.95
N ARG A 646 -10.81 -4.58 -10.18
CA ARG A 646 -11.74 -4.14 -11.25
C ARG A 646 -13.13 -4.67 -10.89
N THR A 647 -13.13 -5.91 -10.44
CA THR A 647 -13.99 -6.54 -9.44
C THR A 647 -13.03 -7.05 -8.37
N VAL A 648 -13.39 -7.08 -7.07
CA VAL A 648 -12.43 -7.54 -6.05
C VAL A 648 -12.12 -9.01 -6.30
N THR A 649 -10.92 -9.32 -6.78
CA THR A 649 -10.54 -10.69 -7.15
C THR A 649 -9.49 -11.23 -6.19
N MET A 650 -9.75 -12.41 -5.62
CA MET A 650 -8.89 -13.08 -4.64
C MET A 650 -7.85 -13.97 -5.34
N MET A 651 -6.59 -13.52 -5.35
CA MET A 651 -5.49 -14.20 -6.05
C MET A 651 -5.23 -15.60 -5.49
N ALA A 652 -5.32 -15.75 -4.17
CA ALA A 652 -5.09 -17.02 -3.50
C ALA A 652 -6.18 -18.06 -3.78
N ASN A 653 -7.35 -17.65 -4.30
CA ASN A 653 -8.47 -18.54 -4.60
C ASN A 653 -8.52 -18.96 -6.07
N LEU A 654 -7.81 -18.27 -6.96
CA LEU A 654 -7.73 -18.62 -8.37
C LEU A 654 -7.15 -20.02 -8.60
N PRO A 655 -7.60 -20.75 -9.62
CA PRO A 655 -7.00 -22.02 -10.01
C PRO A 655 -5.56 -21.84 -10.55
N ILE A 656 -4.83 -22.96 -10.61
CA ILE A 656 -3.49 -23.04 -11.19
C ILE A 656 -3.62 -23.29 -12.70
N ALA A 657 -2.89 -22.53 -13.51
CA ALA A 657 -2.78 -22.70 -14.95
C ALA A 657 -1.99 -23.97 -15.29
N ASN A 658 -2.46 -24.71 -16.30
CA ASN A 658 -1.67 -25.77 -16.94
C ASN A 658 -0.83 -25.21 -18.11
N GLU A 659 0.09 -26.02 -18.63
CA GLU A 659 0.98 -25.62 -19.74
C GLU A 659 0.23 -25.26 -21.02
N ASP A 660 -0.84 -25.98 -21.34
CA ASP A 660 -1.60 -25.79 -22.57
C ASP A 660 -2.37 -24.47 -22.55
N GLU A 661 -2.93 -24.10 -21.38
CA GLU A 661 -3.55 -22.80 -21.13
C GLU A 661 -2.53 -21.66 -21.32
N ILE A 662 -1.34 -21.80 -20.75
CA ILE A 662 -0.28 -20.80 -20.91
C ILE A 662 0.13 -20.69 -22.39
N ALA A 663 0.35 -21.81 -23.07
CA ALA A 663 0.75 -21.84 -24.48
C ALA A 663 -0.33 -21.27 -25.43
N ALA A 664 -1.62 -21.44 -25.09
CA ALA A 664 -2.74 -20.86 -25.84
C ALA A 664 -2.72 -19.32 -25.79
N HIS A 665 -2.19 -18.74 -24.71
CA HIS A 665 -2.13 -17.30 -24.49
C HIS A 665 -0.74 -16.70 -24.69
N TRP A 666 0.33 -17.49 -24.74
CA TRP A 666 1.72 -17.05 -24.94
C TRP A 666 2.42 -17.98 -25.93
N SER A 667 2.54 -17.57 -27.20
CA SER A 667 3.20 -18.38 -28.23
C SER A 667 4.69 -18.55 -27.95
N ASP A 668 5.25 -19.73 -28.18
CA ASP A 668 6.70 -19.96 -28.09
C ASP A 668 7.50 -19.25 -29.21
N THR A 669 6.82 -18.79 -30.28
CA THR A 669 7.48 -18.10 -31.39
C THR A 669 7.43 -16.60 -31.17
N VAL A 670 8.61 -15.97 -31.06
CA VAL A 670 8.76 -14.51 -31.01
C VAL A 670 8.72 -13.96 -32.44
N GLN A 671 7.90 -12.94 -32.68
CA GLN A 671 7.78 -12.31 -34.00
C GLN A 671 9.07 -11.57 -34.40
N GLU A 672 9.36 -11.52 -35.70
CA GLU A 672 10.53 -10.81 -36.23
C GLU A 672 10.45 -9.31 -35.89
N GLY A 673 11.52 -8.76 -35.28
CA GLY A 673 11.58 -7.37 -34.80
C GLY A 673 11.12 -7.14 -33.34
N THR A 674 10.57 -8.18 -32.70
CA THR A 674 10.23 -8.16 -31.26
C THR A 674 11.39 -8.68 -30.43
N LYS A 675 11.69 -8.01 -29.32
CA LYS A 675 12.61 -8.48 -28.28
C LYS A 675 11.82 -9.11 -27.14
N GLU A 676 12.22 -10.29 -26.70
CA GLU A 676 11.72 -10.89 -25.47
C GLU A 676 12.80 -10.79 -24.38
N VAL A 677 12.49 -10.06 -23.32
CA VAL A 677 13.34 -9.86 -22.15
C VAL A 677 12.74 -10.66 -20.99
N LYS A 678 13.59 -11.43 -20.31
CA LYS A 678 13.23 -12.35 -19.23
C LYS A 678 13.92 -11.96 -17.94
N LEU A 679 13.14 -11.61 -16.92
CA LEU A 679 13.57 -11.48 -15.53
C LEU A 679 13.42 -12.83 -14.83
N ILE A 680 14.52 -13.30 -14.24
CA ILE A 680 14.59 -14.54 -13.46
C ILE A 680 14.83 -14.17 -12.01
N MET A 681 13.90 -14.56 -11.15
CA MET A 681 14.05 -14.39 -9.71
C MET A 681 14.41 -15.73 -9.10
N LYS A 682 15.64 -15.83 -8.60
CA LYS A 682 16.20 -17.09 -8.11
C LYS A 682 16.57 -16.97 -6.64
N SER A 683 16.00 -17.84 -5.81
CA SER A 683 16.42 -17.97 -4.42
C SER A 683 17.88 -18.43 -4.34
N LEU A 684 18.68 -17.77 -3.50
CA LEU A 684 20.01 -18.24 -3.11
C LEU A 684 19.94 -19.36 -2.07
N ASP A 685 18.79 -19.54 -1.41
CA ASP A 685 18.57 -20.71 -0.56
C ASP A 685 18.43 -21.95 -1.45
N VAL A 686 19.46 -22.80 -1.41
CA VAL A 686 19.56 -24.00 -2.23
C VAL A 686 18.52 -25.05 -1.84
N ASN A 687 18.06 -25.01 -0.59
CA ASN A 687 17.18 -26.02 -0.05
C ASN A 687 15.72 -25.56 -0.06
N SER A 688 15.44 -24.28 0.17
CA SER A 688 14.07 -23.76 0.22
C SER A 688 13.64 -23.01 -1.06
N GLY A 689 12.34 -23.06 -1.35
CA GLY A 689 11.72 -22.27 -2.42
C GLY A 689 11.59 -20.79 -2.06
N HIS A 690 10.95 -20.01 -2.94
CA HIS A 690 10.64 -18.61 -2.64
C HIS A 690 9.77 -18.48 -1.38
N PRO A 691 9.89 -17.36 -0.64
CA PRO A 691 9.02 -17.06 0.49
C PRO A 691 7.54 -17.21 0.14
N VAL A 692 6.75 -17.68 1.11
CA VAL A 692 5.29 -17.79 0.92
C VAL A 692 4.70 -16.41 0.65
N GLY A 693 3.76 -16.33 -0.30
CA GLY A 693 3.08 -15.10 -0.69
C GLY A 693 3.77 -14.28 -1.78
N LEU A 694 5.04 -14.57 -2.12
CA LEU A 694 5.81 -13.69 -3.02
C LEU A 694 5.22 -13.73 -4.42
N GLY A 695 4.87 -14.92 -4.91
CA GLY A 695 4.36 -15.07 -6.27
C GLY A 695 2.94 -14.58 -6.43
N GLU A 696 2.13 -14.74 -5.39
CA GLU A 696 0.79 -14.16 -5.33
C GLU A 696 0.88 -12.64 -5.35
N SER A 697 1.84 -12.07 -4.62
CA SER A 697 2.10 -10.62 -4.62
C SER A 697 2.61 -10.14 -5.99
N LEU A 698 3.54 -10.86 -6.61
CA LEU A 698 4.01 -10.59 -7.97
C LEU A 698 2.86 -10.67 -8.97
N ALA A 699 2.07 -11.75 -8.94
CA ALA A 699 0.93 -11.96 -9.82
C ALA A 699 -0.10 -10.83 -9.67
N CYS A 700 -0.47 -10.46 -8.45
CA CYS A 700 -1.36 -9.32 -8.18
C CYS A 700 -0.84 -8.02 -8.81
N ARG A 701 0.46 -7.71 -8.61
CA ARG A 701 1.07 -6.53 -9.21
C ARG A 701 1.06 -6.60 -10.74
N MET A 702 1.34 -7.76 -11.34
CA MET A 702 1.24 -7.97 -12.80
C MET A 702 -0.18 -7.77 -13.34
N VAL A 703 -1.21 -8.12 -12.55
CA VAL A 703 -2.59 -7.86 -12.95
C VAL A 703 -2.91 -6.37 -12.93
N LEU A 704 -2.47 -5.65 -11.89
CA LEU A 704 -2.68 -4.21 -11.75
C LEU A 704 -1.94 -3.38 -12.81
N MET A 705 -0.93 -3.95 -13.46
CA MET A 705 -0.20 -3.29 -14.55
C MET A 705 -0.93 -3.31 -15.90
N SER A 706 -2.02 -4.06 -16.04
CA SER A 706 -2.73 -4.19 -17.31
C SER A 706 -3.61 -2.96 -17.59
N GLU A 707 -3.44 -2.36 -18.78
CA GLU A 707 -4.25 -1.21 -19.20
C GLU A 707 -5.43 -1.59 -20.11
N GLU A 708 -5.35 -2.75 -20.79
CA GLU A 708 -6.32 -3.22 -21.78
C GLU A 708 -6.56 -4.73 -21.65
N GLY A 709 -7.68 -5.10 -21.02
CA GLY A 709 -8.09 -6.50 -20.90
C GLY A 709 -7.12 -7.40 -20.12
N ARG A 710 -7.56 -8.60 -19.77
CA ARG A 710 -6.74 -9.62 -19.10
C ARG A 710 -6.79 -10.88 -19.96
N ARG A 711 -5.63 -11.42 -20.38
CA ARG A 711 -5.60 -12.59 -21.28
C ARG A 711 -5.63 -13.89 -20.48
N LEU A 712 -4.85 -13.96 -19.40
CA LEU A 712 -4.83 -15.09 -18.47
C LEU A 712 -4.54 -14.58 -17.06
N VAL A 713 -5.36 -14.96 -16.08
CA VAL A 713 -5.11 -14.67 -14.67
C VAL A 713 -5.35 -15.95 -13.85
N LYS A 714 -4.26 -16.54 -13.37
CA LYS A 714 -4.22 -17.79 -12.61
C LYS A 714 -3.19 -17.66 -11.49
N ARG A 715 -3.30 -18.49 -10.45
CA ARG A 715 -2.45 -18.38 -9.24
C ARG A 715 -0.94 -18.39 -9.53
N ASN A 716 -0.52 -19.20 -10.50
CA ASN A 716 0.88 -19.38 -10.90
C ASN A 716 1.24 -18.72 -12.22
N ALA A 717 0.30 -18.05 -12.91
CA ALA A 717 0.55 -17.47 -14.23
C ALA A 717 -0.39 -16.29 -14.52
N VAL A 718 0.19 -15.19 -14.98
CA VAL A 718 -0.56 -14.00 -15.40
C VAL A 718 -0.03 -13.55 -16.76
N ILE A 719 -0.90 -13.38 -17.75
CA ILE A 719 -0.56 -12.87 -19.08
C ILE A 719 -1.44 -11.66 -19.37
N ASN A 720 -0.82 -10.50 -19.56
CA ASN A 720 -1.48 -9.20 -19.73
C ASN A 720 -0.71 -8.30 -20.69
N ARG A 721 -1.21 -7.07 -20.90
CA ARG A 721 -0.59 -6.04 -21.73
C ARG A 721 -0.32 -4.77 -20.94
N MET A 722 0.92 -4.27 -20.99
CA MET A 722 1.35 -3.01 -20.41
C MET A 722 1.69 -2.01 -21.52
N GLY A 723 0.79 -1.05 -21.80
CA GLY A 723 0.89 -0.19 -22.98
C GLY A 723 0.87 -1.02 -24.27
N MET A 724 1.92 -0.92 -25.10
CA MET A 724 2.08 -1.73 -26.32
C MET A 724 2.82 -3.06 -26.10
N MET A 725 3.13 -3.42 -24.84
CA MET A 725 4.02 -4.53 -24.50
C MET A 725 3.23 -5.71 -23.94
N ASP A 726 3.55 -6.92 -24.39
CA ASP A 726 2.97 -8.14 -23.83
C ASP A 726 3.84 -8.62 -22.66
N VAL A 727 3.22 -8.91 -21.51
CA VAL A 727 3.90 -9.32 -20.28
C VAL A 727 3.32 -10.63 -19.77
N MET A 728 4.20 -11.53 -19.34
CA MET A 728 3.82 -12.77 -18.68
C MET A 728 4.61 -12.96 -17.39
N TYR A 729 3.91 -13.19 -16.28
CA TYR A 729 4.47 -13.78 -15.08
C TYR A 729 4.13 -15.27 -15.04
N ARG A 730 5.09 -16.09 -14.62
CA ARG A 730 4.89 -17.52 -14.43
C ARG A 730 5.77 -18.05 -13.30
N ARG A 731 5.18 -18.91 -12.47
CA ARG A 731 5.86 -19.71 -11.46
C ARG A 731 6.08 -21.14 -11.96
N LEU A 732 7.33 -21.56 -11.98
CA LEU A 732 7.74 -22.90 -12.37
C LEU A 732 8.02 -23.77 -11.14
N ASN A 733 7.37 -24.93 -11.09
CA ASN A 733 7.75 -26.03 -10.19
C ASN A 733 8.54 -27.04 -11.03
N ASN A 734 9.87 -27.06 -10.90
CA ASN A 734 10.71 -28.00 -11.64
C ASN A 734 10.61 -29.42 -11.08
N GLU A 735 9.47 -30.09 -11.26
CA GLU A 735 9.30 -31.51 -10.93
C GLU A 735 10.01 -32.44 -11.94
N LYS A 736 10.30 -31.95 -13.16
CA LYS A 736 10.63 -32.77 -14.34
C LYS A 736 12.09 -33.28 -14.45
N GLU A 737 13.04 -32.81 -13.64
CA GLU A 737 14.43 -33.33 -13.67
C GLU A 737 14.63 -34.66 -12.91
N LYS A 738 13.56 -35.22 -12.30
CA LYS A 738 13.65 -36.34 -11.34
C LYS A 738 13.78 -37.76 -11.92
N ARG A 739 13.96 -37.98 -13.22
CA ARG A 739 13.97 -39.37 -13.77
C ARG A 739 15.33 -40.07 -13.89
N THR A 740 16.47 -39.41 -13.62
CA THR A 740 17.77 -40.04 -13.97
C THR A 740 18.89 -40.02 -12.95
N GLN A 741 18.81 -39.34 -11.80
CA GLN A 741 19.87 -39.43 -10.79
C GLN A 741 19.35 -39.48 -9.36
N GLN A 742 19.95 -40.37 -8.58
CA GLN A 742 19.55 -40.85 -7.25
C GLN A 742 19.89 -39.86 -6.12
N VAL A 743 19.68 -38.55 -6.36
CA VAL A 743 19.82 -37.49 -5.36
C VAL A 743 18.55 -36.65 -5.40
N ARG A 744 17.75 -36.71 -4.34
CA ARG A 744 16.57 -35.84 -4.17
C ARG A 744 17.03 -34.41 -3.88
N THR A 745 17.43 -33.66 -4.89
CA THR A 745 17.53 -32.20 -4.78
C THR A 745 16.10 -31.62 -4.75
N SER A 746 15.83 -30.72 -3.80
CA SER A 746 14.54 -30.07 -3.61
C SER A 746 14.02 -29.39 -4.87
N ASP A 747 12.69 -29.37 -5.01
CA ASP A 747 11.97 -28.70 -6.09
C ASP A 747 12.33 -27.20 -6.11
N LYS A 748 13.15 -26.79 -7.08
CA LYS A 748 13.47 -25.37 -7.25
C LYS A 748 12.26 -24.67 -7.84
N VAL A 749 11.54 -23.94 -6.99
CA VAL A 749 10.52 -22.98 -7.41
C VAL A 749 11.23 -21.77 -7.99
N VAL A 750 10.92 -21.42 -9.24
CA VAL A 750 11.48 -20.24 -9.91
C VAL A 750 10.32 -19.36 -10.36
N ASP A 751 10.40 -18.08 -10.02
CA ASP A 751 9.49 -17.05 -10.48
C ASP A 751 10.14 -16.34 -11.68
N GLU A 752 9.43 -16.32 -12.80
CA GLU A 752 9.91 -15.77 -14.07
C GLU A 752 8.93 -14.72 -14.60
N ILE A 753 9.47 -13.62 -15.12
CA ILE A 753 8.69 -12.57 -15.78
C ILE A 753 9.26 -12.35 -17.18
N TYR A 754 8.40 -12.43 -18.18
CA TYR A 754 8.70 -12.23 -19.59
C TYR A 754 8.05 -10.94 -20.07
N LEU A 755 8.76 -10.19 -20.90
CA LEU A 755 8.26 -9.00 -21.56
C LEU A 755 8.61 -9.05 -23.04
N ARG A 756 7.60 -8.91 -23.89
CA ARG A 756 7.72 -8.81 -25.35
C ARG A 756 7.36 -7.40 -25.79
N ALA A 757 8.28 -6.74 -26.46
CA ALA A 757 8.08 -5.42 -27.03
C ALA A 757 8.98 -5.22 -28.26
N ASP A 758 8.74 -4.15 -29.02
CA ASP A 758 9.67 -3.70 -30.04
C ASP A 758 11.08 -3.51 -29.46
N ASN A 759 12.11 -3.83 -30.24
CA ASN A 759 13.52 -3.78 -29.78
C ASN A 759 13.89 -2.47 -29.05
N LYS A 760 13.36 -1.33 -29.50
CA LYS A 760 13.65 -0.01 -28.92
C LYS A 760 12.95 0.24 -27.58
N GLU A 761 11.87 -0.48 -27.29
CA GLU A 761 11.00 -0.24 -26.14
C GLU A 761 11.19 -1.27 -25.03
N ALA A 762 11.74 -2.45 -25.35
CA ALA A 762 11.84 -3.57 -24.42
C ALA A 762 12.59 -3.26 -23.11
N TRP A 763 13.73 -2.55 -23.18
CA TRP A 763 14.47 -2.16 -21.97
C TRP A 763 13.73 -1.12 -21.13
N ARG A 764 13.07 -0.14 -21.79
CA ARG A 764 12.24 0.86 -21.11
C ARG A 764 11.06 0.18 -20.43
N GLY A 765 10.42 -0.75 -21.12
CA GLY A 765 9.36 -1.60 -20.57
C GLY A 765 9.79 -2.39 -19.36
N MET A 766 10.94 -3.06 -19.44
CA MET A 766 11.47 -3.85 -18.32
C MET A 766 11.81 -2.96 -17.12
N LYS A 767 12.37 -1.76 -17.32
CA LYS A 767 12.61 -0.79 -16.23
C LYS A 767 11.31 -0.40 -15.53
N GLU A 768 10.27 -0.03 -16.29
CA GLU A 768 8.97 0.33 -15.72
C GLU A 768 8.33 -0.85 -14.98
N LEU A 769 8.44 -2.07 -15.53
CA LEU A 769 7.97 -3.28 -14.88
C LEU A 769 8.67 -3.50 -13.54
N VAL A 770 10.00 -3.45 -13.51
CA VAL A 770 10.77 -3.67 -12.28
C VAL A 770 10.46 -2.61 -11.24
N LYS A 771 10.34 -1.33 -11.65
CA LYS A 771 9.91 -0.24 -10.76
C LYS A 771 8.58 -0.55 -10.08
N LYS A 772 7.61 -1.14 -10.79
CA LYS A 772 6.29 -1.46 -10.24
C LYS A 772 6.27 -2.72 -9.36
N ILE A 773 7.16 -3.69 -9.57
CA ILE A 773 7.27 -4.86 -8.65
C ILE A 773 8.22 -4.62 -7.48
N LYS A 774 9.09 -3.61 -7.53
CA LYS A 774 10.09 -3.34 -6.49
C LYS A 774 9.50 -3.29 -5.06
N PRO A 775 8.35 -2.64 -4.79
CA PRO A 775 7.75 -2.64 -3.46
C PRO A 775 7.42 -4.06 -2.94
N CYS A 776 6.97 -4.96 -3.82
CA CYS A 776 6.71 -6.36 -3.49
C CYS A 776 7.99 -7.09 -3.04
N LEU A 777 9.14 -6.74 -3.63
CA LEU A 777 10.43 -7.34 -3.25
C LEU A 777 10.94 -6.78 -1.91
N GLU A 778 10.70 -5.49 -1.66
CA GLU A 778 11.10 -4.78 -0.45
C GLU A 778 10.33 -5.23 0.80
N GLU A 779 9.12 -5.79 0.65
CA GLU A 779 8.40 -6.47 1.74
C GLU A 779 9.18 -7.67 2.31
N TYR A 780 10.09 -8.25 1.52
CA TYR A 780 10.96 -9.36 1.92
C TYR A 780 12.40 -8.87 2.11
N GLN A 781 12.60 -7.97 3.07
CA GLN A 781 13.87 -7.26 3.30
C GLN A 781 15.09 -8.19 3.52
N ALA A 782 14.87 -9.40 4.02
CA ALA A 782 15.92 -10.38 4.27
C ALA A 782 15.91 -11.55 3.26
N ARG A 783 15.25 -11.37 2.11
CA ARG A 783 15.23 -12.34 1.02
C ARG A 783 16.63 -12.56 0.47
N LEU A 784 16.99 -13.83 0.32
CA LEU A 784 18.24 -14.26 -0.28
C LEU A 784 17.99 -14.63 -1.74
N SER A 785 18.42 -13.78 -2.65
CA SER A 785 18.16 -13.99 -4.08
C SER A 785 19.24 -13.43 -4.99
N GLU A 786 19.40 -14.10 -6.13
CA GLU A 786 20.15 -13.65 -7.28
C GLU A 786 19.16 -13.37 -8.40
N ASP A 787 18.61 -12.15 -8.41
CA ASP A 787 17.67 -11.73 -9.44
C ASP A 787 18.43 -11.16 -10.63
N SER A 788 18.09 -11.63 -11.82
CA SER A 788 18.82 -11.25 -13.04
C SER A 788 17.91 -11.15 -14.26
N VAL A 789 18.29 -10.27 -15.18
CA VAL A 789 17.58 -10.03 -16.44
C VAL A 789 18.40 -10.61 -17.60
N THR A 790 17.72 -11.30 -18.50
CA THR A 790 18.31 -11.95 -19.69
C THR A 790 17.44 -11.65 -20.91
N VAL A 791 17.95 -11.87 -22.12
CA VAL A 791 17.18 -11.77 -23.38
C VAL A 791 17.13 -13.15 -24.02
N THR A 792 15.95 -13.58 -24.46
CA THR A 792 15.72 -14.89 -25.08
C THR A 792 16.03 -14.85 -26.57
N GLY A 793 16.67 -15.91 -27.10
CA GLY A 793 16.82 -16.13 -28.55
C GLY A 793 18.20 -15.78 -29.15
N GLU A 794 19.06 -15.03 -28.45
CA GLU A 794 20.40 -14.71 -28.95
C GLU A 794 21.48 -15.63 -28.37
N LYS A 795 22.32 -16.20 -29.24
CA LYS A 795 23.33 -17.20 -28.87
C LYS A 795 24.42 -16.58 -28.00
N LYS A 796 24.41 -16.97 -26.72
CA LYS A 796 25.35 -16.62 -25.64
C LYS A 796 25.36 -15.12 -25.39
N LEU A 797 25.07 -14.69 -24.16
CA LEU A 797 25.76 -13.62 -23.39
C LEU A 797 24.89 -13.24 -22.15
N GLU A 798 25.37 -12.28 -21.37
CA GLU A 798 25.35 -12.19 -19.90
C GLU A 798 23.99 -11.91 -19.24
N SER A 799 23.88 -12.29 -17.96
CA SER A 799 22.76 -11.90 -17.10
C SER A 799 23.02 -10.53 -16.48
N ILE A 800 22.09 -9.59 -16.66
CA ILE A 800 22.19 -8.25 -16.10
C ILE A 800 21.64 -8.27 -14.65
N PRO A 801 22.41 -7.83 -13.64
CA PRO A 801 21.89 -7.66 -12.29
C PRO A 801 20.68 -6.70 -12.30
N LEU A 802 19.65 -7.01 -11.50
CA LEU A 802 18.44 -6.20 -11.43
C LEU A 802 18.72 -4.73 -11.09
N GLU A 803 19.73 -4.50 -10.26
CA GLU A 803 20.17 -3.18 -9.81
C GLU A 803 20.76 -2.34 -10.96
N ALA A 804 21.41 -2.99 -11.94
CA ALA A 804 22.01 -2.29 -13.09
C ALA A 804 20.95 -1.80 -14.09
N LEU A 805 19.78 -2.45 -14.12
CA LEU A 805 18.71 -2.15 -15.07
C LEU A 805 18.25 -0.69 -15.02
N HIS A 806 18.11 -0.10 -13.84
CA HIS A 806 17.58 1.26 -13.71
C HIS A 806 18.59 2.34 -14.10
N LYS A 807 19.89 2.04 -14.01
CA LYS A 807 20.99 2.99 -14.16
C LYS A 807 21.38 3.27 -15.60
N HIS A 808 21.31 2.26 -16.46
CA HIS A 808 21.91 2.31 -17.80
C HIS A 808 20.89 2.61 -18.89
N THR A 809 21.30 3.30 -19.96
CA THR A 809 20.40 3.51 -21.11
C THR A 809 20.10 2.18 -21.82
N GLY A 810 19.10 2.15 -22.71
CA GLY A 810 18.81 0.94 -23.49
C GLY A 810 20.02 0.46 -24.30
N GLU A 811 20.78 1.38 -24.89
CA GLU A 811 22.01 1.07 -25.63
C GLU A 811 23.11 0.52 -24.73
N ASP A 812 23.23 1.06 -23.51
CA ASP A 812 24.19 0.58 -22.52
C ASP A 812 23.83 -0.83 -22.04
N LEU A 813 22.54 -1.10 -21.82
CA LEU A 813 22.03 -2.43 -21.48
C LEU A 813 22.21 -3.44 -22.61
N ASP A 814 22.09 -3.02 -23.88
CA ASP A 814 22.44 -3.85 -25.03
C ASP A 814 23.94 -4.18 -25.05
N LYS A 815 24.81 -3.21 -24.79
CA LYS A 815 26.27 -3.45 -24.68
C LYS A 815 26.60 -4.37 -23.52
N ILE A 816 25.96 -4.19 -22.36
CA ILE A 816 26.12 -5.08 -21.19
C ILE A 816 25.68 -6.49 -21.56
N PHE A 817 24.48 -6.63 -22.14
CA PHE A 817 23.96 -7.92 -22.56
C PHE A 817 24.86 -8.60 -23.59
N LEU A 818 25.45 -7.86 -24.53
CA LEU A 818 26.37 -8.37 -25.54
C LEU A 818 27.81 -8.57 -25.04
N GLY A 819 28.11 -8.28 -23.76
CA GLY A 819 29.47 -8.34 -23.21
C GLY A 819 30.44 -7.32 -23.82
N GLU A 820 29.91 -6.31 -24.50
CA GLU A 820 30.62 -5.21 -25.15
C GLU A 820 30.75 -3.97 -24.23
N TRP A 821 30.20 -4.06 -23.02
CA TRP A 821 30.25 -2.98 -22.04
C TRP A 821 31.67 -2.65 -21.61
N ALA A 822 32.00 -1.36 -21.67
CA ALA A 822 33.17 -0.79 -21.04
C ALA A 822 32.68 0.35 -20.16
N GLU A 823 33.01 0.32 -18.86
CA GLU A 823 32.79 1.47 -17.99
C GLU A 823 33.45 2.70 -18.62
N SER A 824 32.65 3.70 -18.98
CA SER A 824 33.18 4.97 -19.45
C SER A 824 34.08 5.54 -18.36
N ALA A 825 35.33 5.89 -18.69
CA ALA A 825 36.30 6.52 -17.79
C ALA A 825 35.90 7.98 -17.43
N GLY A 826 34.65 8.19 -17.02
CA GLY A 826 33.93 9.45 -16.97
C GLY A 826 33.36 9.78 -15.59
N SER A 827 34.13 9.48 -14.54
CA SER A 827 34.04 10.18 -13.25
C SER A 827 35.36 9.97 -12.51
N GLN A 828 36.45 10.42 -13.13
CA GLN A 828 37.61 10.83 -12.34
C GLN A 828 37.13 11.94 -11.42
N VAL A 829 36.95 11.60 -10.15
CA VAL A 829 36.94 12.56 -9.04
C VAL A 829 38.16 13.46 -9.25
N TYR A 830 37.92 14.73 -9.61
CA TYR A 830 38.99 15.72 -9.57
C TYR A 830 39.61 15.66 -8.18
N PRO A 831 40.93 15.49 -8.05
CA PRO A 831 41.55 15.45 -6.74
C PRO A 831 41.25 16.80 -6.09
N VAL A 832 40.50 16.76 -4.98
CA VAL A 832 40.35 17.90 -4.09
C VAL A 832 41.76 18.29 -3.67
N LEU A 833 42.25 19.37 -4.29
CA LEU A 833 43.50 20.00 -3.91
C LEU A 833 43.33 20.44 -2.45
N THR A 834 44.11 19.79 -1.60
CA THR A 834 44.36 20.18 -0.22
C THR A 834 44.74 21.67 -0.15
N LYS A 835 43.92 22.45 0.55
CA LYS A 835 44.36 23.57 1.38
C LYS A 835 43.36 23.88 2.47
#